data_AF-A0A423SWA2-F1
#
_entry.id   AF-A0A423SWA2-F1
#
_cell.length_a   1.000
_cell.length_b   1.000
_cell.length_c   1.000
_cell.angle_alpha   90.00
_cell.angle_beta   90.00
_cell.angle_gamma   90.00
#
_symmetry.space_group_name_H-M   'P 1'
#
loop_
_entity.id
_entity.type
_entity.pdbx_description
1 polymer ?
#
loop_
_entity_poly.entity_id
_entity_poly.type
_entity_poly.pdbx_seq_one_letter_code
_entity_poly.pdbx_strand_id
1 'polypeptide(L)'
;MNEFVTAIDPDLPSTADQNIQYFLSTDDERNFTIAEKTGDLTLKGCLDREAATRGTMTLYPYAMDEGGNGLDAIPAMVTININDMNDNHPYIQSPDNSFAVLMENREPGSPGHRVVIQLDDWDSDENGCPCTLSFDQNTPSDIMQKFDVTGGASSQYELSPKVVLDREQQKVYRIPFRTKDRWGVSGTRILTLEVGDENDSPMTDGESSISVYNYQGQFPDIVIGSVHVTDLDDHDVNDKIFELDPSSPSDGTFFDVNLNTGNITMKKGTPEGTHTLRVKVTDTFRDETAFGTVHIHVVDLTEEAVMQSGSFRVANHTAYDISGGASLYARLRQRIGQVHGIAAENVDVFGLKDVADGVDVRYNCHSSPYYTAARLDGLMLAAREEIMADLGISIPLVDINSCLYESLSPCQEKSCQHTLRPNLTSPLVVASDVTTMVGVDIADDYTCDCGALEPPHTVCHDGFCLNGGTCVEANQTLTCLCPDSANYGPRCELTNARFERGYAWYEGPKVCDNSSFSMAFETRDPEGLLLYAGPMLTKPWQDYPKDFIYVVLRDWILEAYLDLGTGTVVMKVSLEKNSARSFDFVLSWADDGISLEVPNCLGNSSSSATACKKTTPLPGTVSPSVLLNSPGPLQLGGVTAMPSFEQLAASYEWTIVPPVVLPFFGCIFEVRYNDYLYDLNSTDYTKSTYLPCNAPTPAKVILGQQSIIIIVVSLLCLIRELCGRWRSRVRLKKKW
;
A
#
# COMPACT_ATOMS: atom_id res chain seq x y z
N MET A 1 -57.29 -5.65 -2.31
CA MET A 1 -58.16 -6.83 -2.54
C MET A 1 -58.01 -7.69 -1.30
N ASN A 2 -59.10 -8.11 -0.66
CA ASN A 2 -59.03 -9.12 0.40
C ASN A 2 -59.28 -10.47 -0.26
N GLU A 3 -58.21 -11.04 -0.81
CA GLU A 3 -58.18 -12.44 -1.20
C GLU A 3 -57.89 -13.24 0.08
N PHE A 4 -58.58 -14.35 0.29
CA PHE A 4 -58.39 -15.18 1.49
C PHE A 4 -58.27 -16.64 1.10
N VAL A 5 -57.48 -17.39 1.87
CA VAL A 5 -57.38 -18.84 1.75
C VAL A 5 -58.13 -19.52 2.88
N THR A 6 -58.70 -20.69 2.60
CA THR A 6 -59.48 -21.46 3.57
C THR A 6 -59.01 -22.91 3.62
N ALA A 7 -58.87 -23.45 4.83
CA ALA A 7 -58.66 -24.87 5.10
C ALA A 7 -59.79 -25.43 5.99
N ILE A 8 -59.97 -26.75 5.96
CA ILE A 8 -61.00 -27.46 6.73
C ILE A 8 -60.33 -28.66 7.41
N ASP A 9 -60.55 -28.82 8.71
CA ASP A 9 -60.12 -29.97 9.49
C ASP A 9 -61.19 -31.08 9.40
N PRO A 10 -60.89 -32.25 8.81
CA PRO A 10 -61.85 -33.34 8.66
C PRO A 10 -62.26 -34.00 9.99
N ASP A 11 -61.53 -33.80 11.09
CA ASP A 11 -61.88 -34.34 12.41
C ASP A 11 -63.05 -33.56 13.06
N LEU A 12 -63.34 -32.36 12.55
CA LEU A 12 -64.44 -31.52 12.99
C LEU A 12 -65.55 -31.44 11.92
N PRO A 13 -66.83 -31.34 12.32
CA PRO A 13 -67.90 -31.00 11.39
C PRO A 13 -67.61 -29.64 10.74
N SER A 14 -67.81 -29.50 9.43
CA SER A 14 -67.56 -28.25 8.67
C SER A 14 -68.35 -27.01 9.14
N THR A 15 -69.30 -27.19 10.06
CA THR A 15 -70.10 -26.12 10.67
C THR A 15 -69.58 -25.68 12.06
N ALA A 16 -68.61 -26.40 12.61
CA ALA A 16 -67.92 -26.06 13.86
C ALA A 16 -66.79 -25.05 13.60
N ASP A 17 -66.33 -24.36 14.65
CA ASP A 17 -65.10 -23.57 14.58
C ASP A 17 -63.94 -24.51 14.29
N GLN A 18 -63.32 -24.34 13.12
CA GLN A 18 -62.25 -25.21 12.63
C GLN A 18 -60.94 -24.98 13.39
N ASN A 19 -60.82 -23.88 14.13
CA ASN A 19 -59.64 -23.53 14.92
C ASN A 19 -58.32 -23.65 14.12
N ILE A 20 -58.32 -23.21 12.86
CA ILE A 20 -57.16 -23.23 11.97
C ILE A 20 -56.31 -21.97 12.18
N GLN A 21 -54.99 -22.14 12.22
CA GLN A 21 -54.03 -21.04 12.12
C GLN A 21 -53.31 -21.05 10.77
N TYR A 22 -53.34 -19.90 10.09
CA TYR A 22 -52.66 -19.69 8.82
C TYR A 22 -51.33 -18.96 9.01
N PHE A 23 -50.32 -19.36 8.24
CA PHE A 23 -49.02 -18.69 8.22
C PHE A 23 -48.35 -18.80 6.85
N LEU A 24 -47.30 -18.01 6.64
CA LEU A 24 -46.51 -17.99 5.42
C LEU A 24 -45.07 -18.45 5.72
N SER A 25 -44.34 -18.84 4.68
CA SER A 25 -42.89 -19.06 4.80
C SER A 25 -42.17 -17.72 5.04
N THR A 26 -40.96 -17.75 5.62
CA THR A 26 -40.16 -16.53 5.86
C THR A 26 -39.86 -15.74 4.59
N ASP A 27 -39.80 -16.40 3.43
CA ASP A 27 -39.56 -15.73 2.15
C ASP A 27 -40.84 -15.08 1.60
N ASP A 28 -41.99 -15.75 1.73
CA ASP A 28 -43.29 -15.20 1.35
C ASP A 28 -43.70 -14.01 2.23
N GLU A 29 -43.34 -14.05 3.51
CA GLU A 29 -43.57 -12.95 4.45
C GLU A 29 -42.80 -11.67 4.10
N ARG A 30 -41.83 -11.68 3.18
CA ARG A 30 -41.15 -10.45 2.77
C ARG A 30 -42.10 -9.49 2.07
N ASN A 31 -42.97 -10.01 1.20
CA ASN A 31 -43.87 -9.22 0.36
C ASN A 31 -45.32 -9.29 0.81
N PHE A 32 -45.72 -10.37 1.52
CA PHE A 32 -47.11 -10.63 1.88
C PHE A 32 -47.30 -10.82 3.39
N THR A 33 -48.54 -10.69 3.82
CA THR A 33 -49.01 -11.09 5.16
C THR A 33 -50.24 -11.96 4.99
N ILE A 34 -50.42 -12.90 5.91
CA ILE A 34 -51.67 -13.64 6.06
C ILE A 34 -52.22 -13.42 7.47
N ALA A 35 -53.51 -13.13 7.58
CA ALA A 35 -54.16 -13.03 8.87
C ALA A 35 -54.34 -14.43 9.47
N GLU A 36 -53.71 -14.66 10.62
CA GLU A 36 -53.60 -15.97 11.28
C GLU A 36 -54.93 -16.71 11.45
N LYS A 37 -56.04 -15.99 11.70
CA LYS A 37 -57.36 -16.59 11.97
C LYS A 37 -58.32 -16.62 10.78
N THR A 38 -58.14 -15.71 9.82
CA THR A 38 -59.10 -15.53 8.71
C THR A 38 -58.55 -16.00 7.37
N GLY A 39 -57.23 -16.18 7.26
CA GLY A 39 -56.57 -16.50 6.02
C GLY A 39 -56.53 -15.34 5.03
N ASP A 40 -56.86 -14.11 5.45
CA ASP A 40 -56.83 -12.91 4.60
C ASP A 40 -55.38 -12.60 4.19
N LEU A 41 -55.11 -12.64 2.90
CA LEU A 41 -53.82 -12.29 2.31
C LEU A 41 -53.79 -10.80 1.97
N THR A 42 -52.80 -10.09 2.49
CA THR A 42 -52.57 -8.68 2.17
C THR A 42 -51.12 -8.40 1.81
N LEU A 43 -50.92 -7.44 0.93
CA LEU A 43 -49.62 -7.04 0.42
C LEU A 43 -48.94 -6.06 1.40
N LYS A 44 -47.66 -6.25 1.71
CA LYS A 44 -46.90 -5.37 2.64
C LYS A 44 -46.48 -4.04 1.99
N GLY A 45 -46.24 -4.03 0.68
CA GLY A 45 -45.73 -2.87 -0.04
C GLY A 45 -45.89 -3.01 -1.56
N CYS A 46 -45.38 -2.07 -2.35
CA CYS A 46 -45.45 -2.17 -3.81
C CYS A 46 -44.67 -3.38 -4.32
N LEU A 47 -45.20 -4.06 -5.35
CA LEU A 47 -44.49 -5.11 -6.08
C LEU A 47 -43.88 -4.51 -7.33
N ASP A 48 -42.68 -4.97 -7.65
CA ASP A 48 -41.95 -4.70 -8.88
C ASP A 48 -42.16 -5.92 -9.81
N ARG A 49 -42.70 -5.70 -11.01
CA ARG A 49 -43.00 -6.78 -11.95
C ARG A 49 -41.71 -7.31 -12.59
N GLU A 50 -40.75 -6.42 -12.86
CA GLU A 50 -39.47 -6.68 -13.52
C GLU A 50 -38.57 -7.53 -12.64
N ALA A 51 -38.72 -7.41 -11.32
CA ALA A 51 -38.09 -8.30 -10.34
C ALA A 51 -38.68 -9.73 -10.32
N ALA A 52 -39.86 -9.96 -10.92
CA ALA A 52 -40.55 -11.24 -10.91
C ALA A 52 -40.40 -12.01 -12.23
N THR A 53 -40.11 -13.32 -12.13
CA THR A 53 -40.02 -14.18 -13.32
C THR A 53 -41.36 -14.21 -14.07
N ARG A 54 -41.37 -13.67 -15.30
CA ARG A 54 -42.56 -13.55 -16.17
C ARG A 54 -43.71 -12.72 -15.56
N GLY A 55 -43.43 -11.81 -14.63
CA GLY A 55 -44.44 -10.98 -13.97
C GLY A 55 -45.40 -11.77 -13.07
N THR A 56 -45.01 -12.97 -12.64
CA THR A 56 -45.81 -13.81 -11.75
C THR A 56 -45.02 -14.17 -10.50
N MET A 57 -45.69 -14.17 -9.35
CA MET A 57 -45.18 -14.68 -8.08
C MET A 57 -46.02 -15.87 -7.63
N THR A 58 -45.40 -16.82 -6.96
CA THR A 58 -46.10 -17.96 -6.37
C THR A 58 -45.92 -17.93 -4.86
N LEU A 59 -47.02 -18.05 -4.13
CA LEU A 59 -47.08 -18.01 -2.67
C LEU A 59 -47.73 -19.31 -2.15
N TYR A 60 -47.21 -19.84 -1.05
CA TYR A 60 -47.69 -21.08 -0.44
C TYR A 60 -48.16 -20.85 1.00
N PRO A 61 -49.44 -20.51 1.21
CA PRO A 61 -49.98 -20.39 2.55
C PRO A 61 -50.19 -21.77 3.19
N TYR A 62 -49.74 -21.88 4.43
CA TYR A 62 -49.87 -23.05 5.27
C TYR A 62 -51.03 -22.87 6.24
N ALA A 63 -51.58 -23.99 6.69
CA ALA A 63 -52.66 -24.04 7.66
C ALA A 63 -52.38 -25.19 8.64
N MET A 64 -52.48 -24.89 9.94
CA MET A 64 -52.39 -25.87 11.04
C MET A 64 -53.72 -25.96 11.78
N ASP A 65 -54.12 -27.17 12.13
CA ASP A 65 -55.27 -27.41 13.02
C ASP A 65 -54.91 -27.22 14.51
N GLU A 66 -55.89 -27.44 15.38
CA GLU A 66 -55.78 -27.31 16.84
C GLU A 66 -55.20 -25.96 17.34
N GLY A 67 -55.44 -24.87 16.60
CA GLY A 67 -54.96 -23.54 16.95
C GLY A 67 -53.43 -23.43 16.89
N GLY A 68 -52.81 -24.06 15.89
CA GLY A 68 -51.37 -23.99 15.61
C GLY A 68 -50.50 -25.01 16.34
N ASN A 69 -51.11 -25.99 17.01
CA ASN A 69 -50.38 -27.02 17.75
C ASN A 69 -50.50 -28.42 17.16
N GLY A 70 -51.34 -28.60 16.14
CA GLY A 70 -51.57 -29.89 15.51
C GLY A 70 -50.77 -30.07 14.21
N LEU A 71 -51.41 -30.65 13.19
CA LEU A 71 -50.76 -31.06 11.95
C LEU A 71 -50.91 -30.01 10.83
N ASP A 72 -49.89 -29.95 9.97
CA ASP A 72 -49.88 -29.12 8.77
C ASP A 72 -50.77 -29.71 7.68
N ALA A 73 -51.59 -28.86 7.07
CA ALA A 73 -52.20 -29.14 5.77
C ALA A 73 -51.15 -29.06 4.64
N ILE A 74 -51.43 -29.73 3.52
CA ILE A 74 -50.66 -29.51 2.29
C ILE A 74 -50.88 -28.04 1.87
N PRO A 75 -49.81 -27.25 1.68
CA PRO A 75 -49.96 -25.84 1.36
C PRO A 75 -50.69 -25.64 0.04
N ALA A 76 -51.58 -24.66 0.00
CA ALA A 76 -52.22 -24.24 -1.24
C ALA A 76 -51.20 -23.50 -2.11
N MET A 77 -51.32 -23.56 -3.44
CA MET A 77 -50.49 -22.75 -4.34
C MET A 77 -51.30 -21.56 -4.84
N VAL A 78 -50.86 -20.34 -4.51
CA VAL A 78 -51.47 -19.10 -4.96
C VAL A 78 -50.56 -18.45 -5.99
N THR A 79 -51.02 -18.31 -7.23
CA THR A 79 -50.30 -17.60 -8.29
C THR A 79 -50.80 -16.17 -8.39
N ILE A 80 -49.89 -15.22 -8.17
CA ILE A 80 -50.14 -13.78 -8.20
C ILE A 80 -49.62 -13.25 -9.53
N ASN A 81 -50.53 -12.77 -10.37
CA ASN A 81 -50.19 -12.07 -11.60
C ASN A 81 -50.00 -10.58 -11.28
N ILE A 82 -48.81 -10.05 -11.51
CA ILE A 82 -48.48 -8.65 -11.28
C ILE A 82 -48.76 -7.89 -12.58
N ASN A 83 -49.64 -6.89 -12.51
CA ASN A 83 -49.90 -6.04 -13.65
C ASN A 83 -48.73 -5.08 -13.85
N ASP A 84 -48.33 -4.95 -15.10
CA ASP A 84 -47.23 -4.10 -15.52
C ASP A 84 -47.56 -2.61 -15.45
N MET A 85 -46.57 -1.80 -15.10
CA MET A 85 -46.64 -0.34 -15.13
C MET A 85 -45.47 0.17 -15.96
N ASN A 86 -45.71 1.22 -16.74
CA ASN A 86 -44.65 1.86 -17.52
C ASN A 86 -43.79 2.76 -16.62
N ASP A 87 -42.83 2.15 -15.93
CA ASP A 87 -41.88 2.83 -15.06
C ASP A 87 -40.42 2.66 -15.50
N ASN A 88 -40.16 1.89 -16.57
CA ASN A 88 -38.86 1.80 -17.21
C ASN A 88 -38.78 2.66 -18.47
N HIS A 89 -37.55 2.94 -18.90
CA HIS A 89 -37.30 3.66 -20.13
C HIS A 89 -36.38 2.85 -21.03
N PRO A 90 -36.48 3.00 -22.36
CA PRO A 90 -35.84 2.05 -23.26
C PRO A 90 -34.32 2.04 -23.13
N TYR A 91 -33.72 0.88 -23.36
CA TYR A 91 -32.28 0.64 -23.35
C TYR A 91 -31.79 0.11 -24.70
N ILE A 92 -30.47 0.19 -24.92
CA ILE A 92 -29.83 -0.39 -26.10
C ILE A 92 -29.59 -1.87 -25.80
N GLN A 93 -30.38 -2.74 -26.44
CA GLN A 93 -30.24 -4.19 -26.34
C GLN A 93 -29.12 -4.70 -27.25
N SER A 94 -28.99 -4.12 -28.44
CA SER A 94 -27.90 -4.42 -29.36
C SER A 94 -27.33 -3.10 -29.89
N PRO A 95 -26.00 -2.94 -29.98
CA PRO A 95 -24.98 -3.92 -29.62
C PRO A 95 -24.87 -4.14 -28.09
N ASP A 96 -24.38 -5.31 -27.70
CA ASP A 96 -24.24 -5.70 -26.30
C ASP A 96 -23.39 -4.68 -25.54
N ASN A 97 -23.77 -4.39 -24.28
CA ASN A 97 -23.13 -3.38 -23.43
C ASN A 97 -23.07 -1.96 -24.05
N SER A 98 -23.87 -1.69 -25.09
CA SER A 98 -23.82 -0.43 -25.85
C SER A 98 -22.41 -0.13 -26.40
N PHE A 99 -21.68 -1.16 -26.83
CA PHE A 99 -20.34 -1.04 -27.40
C PHE A 99 -20.31 -1.48 -28.85
N ALA A 100 -19.73 -0.67 -29.73
CA ALA A 100 -19.57 -1.02 -31.14
C ALA A 100 -18.18 -0.64 -31.66
N VAL A 101 -17.79 -1.27 -32.77
CA VAL A 101 -16.57 -0.96 -33.51
C VAL A 101 -16.91 -0.64 -34.96
N LEU A 102 -16.32 0.41 -35.50
CA LEU A 102 -16.32 0.72 -36.94
C LEU A 102 -14.89 0.91 -37.43
N MET A 103 -14.48 0.18 -38.46
CA MET A 103 -13.13 0.30 -39.04
C MET A 103 -12.89 1.70 -39.63
N GLU A 104 -11.71 2.25 -39.45
CA GLU A 104 -11.31 3.48 -40.12
C GLU A 104 -11.14 3.33 -41.64
N ASN A 105 -10.84 4.45 -42.31
CA ASN A 105 -10.52 4.48 -43.74
C ASN A 105 -11.62 3.95 -44.67
N ARG A 106 -12.85 3.82 -44.16
CA ARG A 106 -14.04 3.44 -44.94
C ARG A 106 -14.82 4.68 -45.36
N GLU A 107 -15.13 4.74 -46.64
CA GLU A 107 -15.98 5.79 -47.20
C GLU A 107 -17.39 5.78 -46.57
N PRO A 108 -17.97 6.96 -46.25
CA PRO A 108 -19.34 7.07 -45.80
C PRO A 108 -20.32 6.37 -46.75
N GLY A 109 -21.19 5.52 -46.19
CA GLY A 109 -22.17 4.75 -46.96
C GLY A 109 -21.63 3.47 -47.61
N SER A 110 -20.39 3.07 -47.32
CA SER A 110 -19.88 1.76 -47.73
C SER A 110 -20.72 0.61 -47.17
N PRO A 111 -20.96 -0.48 -47.94
CA PRO A 111 -21.83 -1.56 -47.50
C PRO A 111 -21.33 -2.22 -46.21
N GLY A 112 -22.19 -2.27 -45.18
CA GLY A 112 -21.84 -2.87 -43.89
C GLY A 112 -21.14 -1.93 -42.91
N HIS A 113 -20.75 -0.73 -43.31
CA HIS A 113 -20.06 0.24 -42.45
C HIS A 113 -21.05 1.09 -41.64
N ARG A 114 -21.78 0.41 -40.74
CA ARG A 114 -22.81 0.99 -39.87
C ARG A 114 -23.01 0.13 -38.63
N VAL A 115 -23.46 0.74 -37.55
CA VAL A 115 -23.86 0.05 -36.32
C VAL A 115 -25.37 -0.10 -36.31
N VAL A 116 -25.85 -1.33 -36.17
CA VAL A 116 -27.28 -1.61 -35.95
C VAL A 116 -27.58 -1.49 -34.47
N ILE A 117 -28.50 -0.60 -34.12
CA ILE A 117 -28.94 -0.34 -32.75
C ILE A 117 -30.34 -0.90 -32.59
N GLN A 118 -30.51 -1.90 -31.73
CA GLN A 118 -31.81 -2.42 -31.33
C GLN A 118 -32.16 -1.86 -29.96
N LEU A 119 -33.28 -1.15 -29.87
CA LEU A 119 -33.85 -0.76 -28.58
C LEU A 119 -34.81 -1.82 -28.05
N ASP A 120 -34.83 -1.93 -26.72
CA ASP A 120 -35.76 -2.75 -25.98
C ASP A 120 -36.17 -2.02 -24.69
N ASP A 121 -37.21 -2.52 -24.03
CA ASP A 121 -37.71 -2.01 -22.75
C ASP A 121 -37.89 -3.17 -21.77
N TRP A 122 -37.71 -2.93 -20.48
CA TRP A 122 -37.97 -3.97 -19.47
C TRP A 122 -39.45 -4.16 -19.20
N ASP A 123 -40.25 -3.13 -19.48
CA ASP A 123 -41.71 -3.19 -19.41
C ASP A 123 -42.29 -4.18 -20.44
N SER A 124 -43.53 -4.60 -20.25
CA SER A 124 -44.21 -5.49 -21.20
C SER A 124 -44.41 -4.82 -22.58
N ASP A 125 -44.65 -5.61 -23.63
CA ASP A 125 -44.90 -5.10 -25.00
C ASP A 125 -46.05 -4.06 -25.09
N GLU A 126 -46.98 -4.05 -24.13
CA GLU A 126 -48.09 -3.09 -24.09
C GLU A 126 -47.64 -1.72 -23.54
N ASN A 127 -46.69 -1.73 -22.60
CA ASN A 127 -46.22 -0.56 -21.85
C ASN A 127 -44.83 -0.06 -22.25
N GLY A 128 -44.02 -0.86 -22.92
CA GLY A 128 -42.68 -0.48 -23.39
C GLY A 128 -42.65 -0.07 -24.87
N CYS A 129 -41.83 -0.76 -25.65
CA CYS A 129 -41.65 -0.48 -27.08
C CYS A 129 -42.95 -0.64 -27.92
N PRO A 130 -43.07 -0.03 -29.11
CA PRO A 130 -42.04 0.55 -29.98
C PRO A 130 -41.36 1.77 -29.40
N CYS A 131 -40.05 1.79 -29.56
CA CYS A 131 -39.16 2.77 -28.98
C CYS A 131 -38.56 3.66 -30.06
N THR A 132 -38.28 4.90 -29.68
CA THR A 132 -37.66 5.92 -30.52
C THR A 132 -36.28 6.27 -30.02
N LEU A 133 -35.37 6.53 -30.96
CA LEU A 133 -34.00 6.95 -30.70
C LEU A 133 -33.69 8.23 -31.48
N SER A 134 -33.03 9.17 -30.81
CA SER A 134 -32.52 10.40 -31.41
C SER A 134 -31.25 10.83 -30.67
N PHE A 135 -30.44 11.70 -31.26
CA PHE A 135 -29.35 12.32 -30.51
C PHE A 135 -29.91 13.07 -29.28
N ASP A 136 -29.24 12.92 -28.15
CA ASP A 136 -29.59 13.67 -26.95
C ASP A 136 -29.40 15.18 -27.17
N GLN A 137 -30.13 16.00 -26.42
CA GLN A 137 -29.99 17.46 -26.50
C GLN A 137 -28.58 17.95 -26.14
N ASN A 138 -27.85 17.16 -25.35
CA ASN A 138 -26.49 17.46 -24.92
C ASN A 138 -25.42 16.78 -25.80
N THR A 139 -25.81 16.10 -26.90
CA THR A 139 -24.84 15.51 -27.82
C THR A 139 -23.96 16.62 -28.42
N PRO A 140 -22.62 16.51 -28.31
CA PRO A 140 -21.69 17.47 -28.89
C PRO A 140 -21.92 17.68 -30.41
N SER A 141 -21.79 18.93 -30.86
CA SER A 141 -22.09 19.30 -32.25
C SER A 141 -21.16 18.66 -33.28
N ASP A 142 -19.93 18.33 -32.89
CA ASP A 142 -18.95 17.60 -33.69
C ASP A 142 -19.40 16.15 -33.94
N ILE A 143 -19.92 15.46 -32.92
CA ILE A 143 -20.50 14.11 -33.08
C ILE A 143 -21.69 14.15 -34.05
N MET A 144 -22.59 15.13 -33.91
CA MET A 144 -23.74 15.27 -34.81
C MET A 144 -23.35 15.58 -36.26
N GLN A 145 -22.17 16.16 -36.48
CA GLN A 145 -21.60 16.40 -37.82
C GLN A 145 -20.92 15.14 -38.39
N LYS A 146 -20.31 14.32 -37.52
CA LYS A 146 -19.58 13.10 -37.91
C LYS A 146 -20.49 11.88 -38.10
N PHE A 147 -21.66 11.84 -37.47
CA PHE A 147 -22.55 10.67 -37.52
C PHE A 147 -23.99 11.02 -37.91
N ASP A 148 -24.66 10.07 -38.54
CA ASP A 148 -26.10 10.05 -38.76
C ASP A 148 -26.74 8.88 -38.05
N VAL A 149 -27.97 9.08 -37.57
CA VAL A 149 -28.80 7.98 -37.10
C VAL A 149 -30.12 7.97 -37.84
N THR A 150 -30.43 6.85 -38.46
CA THR A 150 -31.65 6.66 -39.24
C THR A 150 -32.53 5.59 -38.59
N GLY A 151 -33.84 5.85 -38.54
CA GLY A 151 -34.81 4.94 -37.95
C GLY A 151 -35.25 3.85 -38.92
N GLY A 152 -35.30 2.61 -38.41
CA GLY A 152 -35.87 1.44 -39.05
C GLY A 152 -37.20 1.02 -38.42
N ALA A 153 -37.72 -0.14 -38.84
CA ALA A 153 -38.91 -0.74 -38.23
C ALA A 153 -38.57 -1.40 -36.88
N SER A 154 -39.59 -1.63 -36.04
CA SER A 154 -39.47 -2.45 -34.81
C SER A 154 -38.36 -1.99 -33.84
N SER A 155 -38.28 -0.69 -33.58
CA SER A 155 -37.30 -0.09 -32.64
C SER A 155 -35.83 -0.26 -33.05
N GLN A 156 -35.56 -0.63 -34.31
CA GLN A 156 -34.21 -0.73 -34.85
C GLN A 156 -33.77 0.60 -35.47
N TYR A 157 -32.51 0.96 -35.29
CA TYR A 157 -31.87 2.16 -35.83
C TYR A 157 -30.51 1.81 -36.43
N GLU A 158 -30.03 2.62 -37.38
CA GLU A 158 -28.70 2.47 -37.95
C GLU A 158 -27.89 3.75 -37.70
N LEU A 159 -26.75 3.61 -37.02
CA LEU A 159 -25.76 4.67 -36.87
C LEU A 159 -24.70 4.52 -37.96
N SER A 160 -24.54 5.54 -38.80
CA SER A 160 -23.57 5.56 -39.90
C SER A 160 -22.69 6.80 -39.83
N PRO A 161 -21.39 6.70 -40.13
CA PRO A 161 -20.54 7.87 -40.21
C PRO A 161 -20.83 8.69 -41.48
N LYS A 162 -20.71 10.01 -41.36
CA LYS A 162 -20.82 11.02 -42.44
C LYS A 162 -19.46 11.44 -42.99
N VAL A 163 -18.39 11.07 -42.30
CA VAL A 163 -16.99 11.35 -42.64
C VAL A 163 -16.21 10.05 -42.64
N VAL A 164 -15.07 10.02 -43.32
CA VAL A 164 -14.10 8.95 -43.13
C VAL A 164 -13.56 9.06 -41.70
N LEU A 165 -13.67 7.98 -40.94
CA LEU A 165 -13.09 7.89 -39.61
C LEU A 165 -11.59 7.62 -39.75
N ASP A 166 -10.84 8.18 -38.80
CA ASP A 166 -9.39 8.12 -38.67
C ASP A 166 -9.13 7.90 -37.18
N ARG A 167 -8.51 6.77 -36.83
CA ARG A 167 -8.30 6.33 -35.45
C ARG A 167 -7.29 7.24 -34.76
N GLU A 168 -6.24 7.64 -35.46
CA GLU A 168 -5.15 8.48 -34.97
C GLU A 168 -5.64 9.89 -34.64
N GLN A 169 -6.70 10.34 -35.31
CA GLN A 169 -7.41 11.56 -34.92
C GLN A 169 -8.26 11.36 -33.66
N GLN A 170 -9.05 10.28 -33.57
CA GLN A 170 -9.93 10.02 -32.42
C GLN A 170 -10.35 8.55 -32.32
N LYS A 171 -9.75 7.83 -31.36
CA LYS A 171 -9.96 6.39 -31.12
C LYS A 171 -11.37 6.01 -30.64
N VAL A 172 -12.01 6.86 -29.83
CA VAL A 172 -13.30 6.54 -29.17
C VAL A 172 -14.29 7.70 -29.22
N TYR A 173 -15.55 7.38 -29.49
CA TYR A 173 -16.69 8.29 -29.41
C TYR A 173 -17.70 7.78 -28.38
N ARG A 174 -18.08 8.65 -27.43
CA ARG A 174 -19.19 8.38 -26.50
C ARG A 174 -20.40 9.16 -26.96
N ILE A 175 -21.36 8.48 -27.57
CA ILE A 175 -22.48 9.09 -28.28
C ILE A 175 -23.74 8.97 -27.42
N PRO A 176 -24.19 10.07 -26.77
CA PRO A 176 -25.44 10.06 -26.02
C PRO A 176 -26.64 10.11 -26.97
N PHE A 177 -27.55 9.17 -26.77
CA PHE A 177 -28.85 9.09 -27.42
C PHE A 177 -29.96 9.30 -26.40
N ARG A 178 -31.00 10.00 -26.80
CA ARG A 178 -32.27 10.03 -26.10
C ARG A 178 -33.15 8.90 -26.63
N THR A 179 -33.48 7.98 -25.74
CA THR A 179 -34.44 6.89 -26.00
C THR A 179 -35.79 7.25 -25.39
N LYS A 180 -36.87 6.86 -26.06
CA LYS A 180 -38.23 7.14 -25.60
C LYS A 180 -39.20 6.07 -26.06
N ASP A 181 -40.01 5.58 -25.14
CA ASP A 181 -41.05 4.57 -25.42
C ASP A 181 -42.28 5.19 -26.12
N ARG A 182 -43.34 4.39 -26.30
CA ARG A 182 -44.57 4.88 -26.95
C ARG A 182 -45.38 5.85 -26.09
N TRP A 183 -45.26 5.80 -24.76
CA TRP A 183 -46.14 6.53 -23.85
C TRP A 183 -45.53 7.83 -23.31
N GLY A 184 -44.23 8.04 -23.46
CA GLY A 184 -43.59 9.29 -23.07
C GLY A 184 -42.32 9.16 -22.25
N VAL A 185 -42.11 8.03 -21.61
CA VAL A 185 -41.00 7.76 -20.70
C VAL A 185 -39.71 7.72 -21.53
N SER A 186 -38.76 8.55 -21.12
CA SER A 186 -37.53 8.77 -21.88
C SER A 186 -36.31 8.82 -20.97
N GLY A 187 -35.18 8.37 -21.48
CA GLY A 187 -33.90 8.52 -20.80
C GLY A 187 -32.74 8.66 -21.77
N THR A 188 -31.56 8.92 -21.23
CA THR A 188 -30.33 9.07 -22.01
C THR A 188 -29.52 7.77 -21.92
N ARG A 189 -29.12 7.22 -23.07
CA ARG A 189 -28.27 6.03 -23.20
C ARG A 189 -27.01 6.41 -23.98
N ILE A 190 -25.86 5.90 -23.58
CA ILE A 190 -24.58 6.22 -24.23
C ILE A 190 -24.12 5.00 -25.00
N LEU A 191 -23.92 5.15 -26.31
CA LEU A 191 -23.21 4.18 -27.13
C LEU A 191 -21.72 4.55 -27.15
N THR A 192 -20.86 3.61 -26.76
CA THR A 192 -19.41 3.74 -26.93
C THR A 192 -19.04 3.12 -28.27
N LEU A 193 -18.57 3.96 -29.19
CA LEU A 193 -18.08 3.55 -30.50
C LEU A 193 -16.54 3.65 -30.50
N GLU A 194 -15.87 2.53 -30.71
CA GLU A 194 -14.44 2.49 -30.98
C GLU A 194 -14.20 2.51 -32.50
N VAL A 195 -13.18 3.25 -32.92
CA VAL A 195 -12.70 3.22 -34.30
C VAL A 195 -11.69 2.08 -34.42
N GLY A 196 -11.97 1.10 -35.27
CA GLY A 196 -11.05 -0.01 -35.53
C GLY A 196 -9.81 0.46 -36.29
N ASP A 197 -8.68 -0.16 -35.97
CA ASP A 197 -7.32 0.19 -36.38
C ASP A 197 -6.94 -0.46 -37.72
N GLU A 198 -6.41 0.31 -38.68
CA GLU A 198 -5.71 -0.19 -39.88
C GLU A 198 -4.31 0.45 -39.93
N ASN A 199 -3.27 -0.36 -40.18
CA ASN A 199 -1.86 0.09 -40.24
C ASN A 199 -1.60 1.08 -41.40
N ASP A 200 -1.89 2.36 -41.19
CA ASP A 200 -1.87 3.41 -42.20
C ASP A 200 -0.89 4.57 -41.88
N SER A 201 -0.33 4.58 -40.66
CA SER A 201 0.63 5.58 -40.21
C SER A 201 2.08 5.14 -40.42
N PRO A 202 3.02 6.06 -40.69
CA PRO A 202 4.43 5.72 -40.81
C PRO A 202 5.10 5.60 -39.43
N MET A 203 5.86 4.53 -39.22
CA MET A 203 6.69 4.38 -38.02
C MET A 203 7.99 5.19 -38.10
N THR A 204 8.49 5.60 -36.93
CA THR A 204 9.75 6.33 -36.77
C THR A 204 10.59 5.76 -35.63
N ASP A 205 11.88 6.13 -35.61
CA ASP A 205 12.82 5.70 -34.57
C ASP A 205 12.28 6.03 -33.18
N GLY A 206 12.38 5.06 -32.26
CA GLY A 206 11.92 5.18 -30.89
C GLY A 206 13.04 4.97 -29.88
N GLU A 207 12.84 5.50 -28.68
CA GLU A 207 13.76 5.32 -27.55
C GLU A 207 12.97 4.92 -26.30
N SER A 208 13.47 3.92 -25.57
CA SER A 208 12.87 3.48 -24.31
C SER A 208 13.94 3.18 -23.26
N SER A 209 13.52 3.12 -22.00
CA SER A 209 14.40 2.82 -20.87
C SER A 209 13.82 1.73 -19.98
N ILE A 210 14.64 0.79 -19.56
CA ILE A 210 14.28 -0.29 -18.65
C ILE A 210 15.16 -0.20 -17.40
N SER A 211 14.55 -0.13 -16.23
CA SER A 211 15.27 -0.22 -14.95
C SER A 211 15.01 -1.59 -14.33
N VAL A 212 16.07 -2.33 -14.01
CA VAL A 212 16.00 -3.68 -13.43
C VAL A 212 16.66 -3.66 -12.06
N TYR A 213 15.88 -3.96 -11.02
CA TYR A 213 16.34 -4.12 -9.65
C TYR A 213 16.51 -5.60 -9.34
N ASN A 214 17.69 -6.14 -9.65
CA ASN A 214 17.99 -7.56 -9.60
C ASN A 214 18.41 -7.99 -8.19
N TYR A 215 17.55 -8.75 -7.50
CA TYR A 215 17.84 -9.18 -6.13
C TYR A 215 19.03 -10.14 -6.10
N GLN A 216 20.15 -9.70 -5.50
CA GLN A 216 21.41 -10.41 -5.37
C GLN A 216 21.99 -10.96 -6.70
N GLY A 217 21.63 -10.38 -7.84
CA GLY A 217 22.05 -10.89 -9.14
C GLY A 217 21.34 -12.19 -9.58
N GLN A 218 20.24 -12.58 -8.92
CA GLN A 218 19.69 -13.95 -9.02
C GLN A 218 18.46 -14.10 -9.92
N PHE A 219 17.98 -13.02 -10.57
CA PHE A 219 16.82 -13.13 -11.46
C PHE A 219 17.02 -14.19 -12.57
N PRO A 220 15.98 -14.99 -12.87
CA PRO A 220 16.02 -15.96 -13.95
C PRO A 220 15.96 -15.26 -15.32
N ASP A 221 15.99 -16.05 -16.39
CA ASP A 221 15.66 -15.53 -17.72
C ASP A 221 14.22 -14.98 -17.69
N ILE A 222 14.05 -13.69 -17.99
CA ILE A 222 12.79 -12.98 -17.83
C ILE A 222 12.58 -11.95 -18.92
N VAL A 223 11.33 -11.82 -19.38
CA VAL A 223 10.92 -10.72 -20.28
C VAL A 223 10.83 -9.43 -19.48
N ILE A 224 11.68 -8.46 -19.81
CA ILE A 224 11.84 -7.19 -19.09
C ILE A 224 11.19 -6.01 -19.78
N GLY A 225 10.50 -6.24 -20.90
CA GLY A 225 9.84 -5.22 -21.70
C GLY A 225 9.79 -5.60 -23.18
N SER A 226 9.41 -4.65 -24.02
CA SER A 226 9.42 -4.77 -25.48
C SER A 226 10.17 -3.61 -26.12
N VAL A 227 10.58 -3.81 -27.37
CA VAL A 227 11.18 -2.76 -28.19
C VAL A 227 10.12 -1.73 -28.54
N HIS A 228 10.44 -0.45 -28.32
CA HIS A 228 9.58 0.67 -28.69
C HIS A 228 10.06 1.34 -29.98
N VAL A 229 9.13 1.55 -30.91
CA VAL A 229 9.25 2.47 -32.04
C VAL A 229 8.07 3.44 -31.97
N THR A 230 8.25 4.67 -32.43
CA THR A 230 7.16 5.64 -32.43
C THR A 230 6.28 5.39 -33.64
N ASP A 231 5.10 4.85 -33.36
CA ASP A 231 4.05 4.54 -34.30
C ASP A 231 2.71 5.02 -33.72
N LEU A 232 1.81 5.51 -34.58
CA LEU A 232 0.50 5.96 -34.14
C LEU A 232 -0.54 4.83 -34.17
N ASP A 233 -0.25 3.76 -34.91
CA ASP A 233 -1.08 2.56 -35.02
C ASP A 233 -0.86 1.67 -33.77
N ASP A 234 -1.95 1.15 -33.16
CA ASP A 234 -1.88 0.46 -31.86
C ASP A 234 -1.80 -1.08 -32.01
N HIS A 235 -2.27 -1.65 -33.13
CA HIS A 235 -2.51 -3.09 -33.31
C HIS A 235 -1.78 -3.73 -34.50
N ASP A 236 -0.57 -3.28 -34.80
CA ASP A 236 0.18 -3.67 -35.99
C ASP A 236 1.45 -4.51 -35.71
N VAL A 237 1.67 -4.93 -34.45
CA VAL A 237 2.84 -5.74 -34.05
C VAL A 237 3.00 -7.00 -34.91
N ASN A 238 1.90 -7.59 -35.40
CA ASN A 238 1.93 -8.78 -36.25
C ASN A 238 2.56 -8.52 -37.64
N ASP A 239 2.57 -7.27 -38.08
CA ASP A 239 3.20 -6.85 -39.34
C ASP A 239 4.66 -6.45 -39.14
N LYS A 240 5.15 -6.41 -37.90
CA LYS A 240 6.50 -5.98 -37.52
C LYS A 240 7.45 -7.16 -37.26
N ILE A 241 8.67 -7.03 -37.78
CA ILE A 241 9.80 -7.94 -37.52
C ILE A 241 10.91 -7.19 -36.78
N PHE A 242 11.37 -7.76 -35.67
CA PHE A 242 12.33 -7.15 -34.74
C PHE A 242 13.69 -7.85 -34.82
N GLU A 243 14.66 -7.25 -35.50
CA GLU A 243 16.00 -7.80 -35.67
C GLU A 243 17.03 -7.02 -34.83
N LEU A 244 17.79 -7.72 -33.98
CA LEU A 244 18.90 -7.07 -33.26
C LEU A 244 19.92 -6.51 -34.26
N ASP A 245 20.26 -5.24 -34.13
CA ASP A 245 21.21 -4.57 -35.01
C ASP A 245 22.61 -5.19 -34.80
N PRO A 246 23.31 -5.67 -35.85
CA PRO A 246 24.67 -6.19 -35.74
C PRO A 246 25.70 -5.18 -35.20
N SER A 247 25.38 -3.89 -35.27
CA SER A 247 26.17 -2.80 -34.68
C SER A 247 25.86 -2.54 -33.20
N SER A 248 24.88 -3.24 -32.63
CA SER A 248 24.61 -3.23 -31.19
C SER A 248 25.86 -3.68 -30.42
N PRO A 249 26.20 -3.05 -29.27
CA PRO A 249 27.30 -3.49 -28.42
C PRO A 249 27.21 -4.98 -28.07
N SER A 250 28.31 -5.56 -27.58
CA SER A 250 28.37 -6.97 -27.12
C SER A 250 27.34 -7.34 -26.03
N ASP A 251 26.54 -6.38 -25.57
CA ASP A 251 25.36 -6.56 -24.72
C ASP A 251 24.33 -7.55 -25.30
N GLY A 252 24.33 -7.79 -26.61
CA GLY A 252 23.52 -8.85 -27.25
C GLY A 252 23.79 -10.27 -26.72
N THR A 253 24.82 -10.49 -25.90
CA THR A 253 25.01 -11.77 -25.19
C THR A 253 24.07 -11.93 -24.00
N PHE A 254 23.67 -10.83 -23.35
CA PHE A 254 22.87 -10.82 -22.11
C PHE A 254 21.37 -10.64 -22.36
N PHE A 255 20.99 -10.20 -23.55
CA PHE A 255 19.61 -9.96 -23.91
C PHE A 255 19.25 -10.65 -25.23
N ASP A 256 18.07 -11.27 -25.27
CA ASP A 256 17.47 -11.80 -26.50
C ASP A 256 16.25 -10.96 -26.88
N VAL A 257 16.07 -10.71 -28.17
CA VAL A 257 14.89 -10.01 -28.71
C VAL A 257 14.06 -11.00 -29.52
N ASN A 258 12.78 -11.10 -29.20
CA ASN A 258 11.86 -11.94 -29.96
C ASN A 258 11.55 -11.31 -31.32
N LEU A 259 11.82 -12.07 -32.40
CA LEU A 259 11.65 -11.60 -33.79
C LEU A 259 10.23 -11.13 -34.14
N ASN A 260 9.19 -11.71 -33.53
CA ASN A 260 7.79 -11.48 -33.91
C ASN A 260 7.01 -10.64 -32.90
N THR A 261 7.50 -10.52 -31.67
CA THR A 261 6.79 -9.78 -30.61
C THR A 261 7.55 -8.57 -30.10
N GLY A 262 8.83 -8.44 -30.44
CA GLY A 262 9.70 -7.38 -29.92
C GLY A 262 10.01 -7.51 -28.43
N ASN A 263 9.59 -8.59 -27.76
CA ASN A 263 9.88 -8.80 -26.34
C ASN A 263 11.38 -8.97 -26.10
N ILE A 264 11.88 -8.30 -25.07
CA ILE A 264 13.27 -8.32 -24.65
C ILE A 264 13.39 -9.23 -23.43
N THR A 265 14.14 -10.31 -23.56
CA THR A 265 14.44 -11.25 -22.48
C THR A 265 15.83 -10.95 -21.92
N MET A 266 15.93 -10.61 -20.65
CA MET A 266 17.19 -10.55 -19.92
C MET A 266 17.59 -11.96 -19.47
N LYS A 267 18.85 -12.33 -19.66
CA LYS A 267 19.39 -13.62 -19.24
C LYS A 267 19.86 -13.58 -17.79
N LYS A 268 19.76 -14.73 -17.13
CA LYS A 268 20.35 -14.94 -15.82
C LYS A 268 21.86 -14.66 -15.83
N GLY A 269 22.34 -13.93 -14.82
CA GLY A 269 23.75 -13.55 -14.67
C GLY A 269 24.17 -12.34 -15.50
N THR A 270 23.20 -11.55 -15.98
CA THR A 270 23.47 -10.23 -16.54
C THR A 270 24.12 -9.34 -15.47
N PRO A 271 25.28 -8.71 -15.74
CA PRO A 271 25.98 -7.90 -14.76
C PRO A 271 25.26 -6.57 -14.48
N GLU A 272 25.51 -5.99 -13.31
CA GLU A 272 25.08 -4.63 -13.01
C GLU A 272 25.69 -3.61 -14.00
N GLY A 273 24.95 -2.54 -14.29
CA GLY A 273 25.41 -1.47 -15.16
C GLY A 273 24.36 -1.00 -16.17
N THR A 274 24.83 -0.22 -17.15
CA THR A 274 23.98 0.28 -18.23
C THR A 274 24.33 -0.44 -19.52
N HIS A 275 23.32 -1.02 -20.16
CA HIS A 275 23.39 -1.71 -21.44
C HIS A 275 22.53 -0.97 -22.46
N THR A 276 22.94 -1.00 -23.72
CA THR A 276 22.15 -0.38 -24.79
C THR A 276 21.90 -1.40 -25.88
N LEU A 277 20.62 -1.65 -26.16
CA LEU A 277 20.20 -2.47 -27.29
C LEU A 277 19.70 -1.57 -28.42
N ARG A 278 20.15 -1.87 -29.63
CA ARG A 278 19.60 -1.26 -30.84
C ARG A 278 18.93 -2.35 -31.67
N VAL A 279 17.66 -2.16 -31.97
CA VAL A 279 16.84 -3.13 -32.70
C VAL A 279 16.30 -2.46 -33.96
N LYS A 280 16.51 -3.10 -35.10
CA LYS A 280 15.89 -2.72 -36.36
C LYS A 280 14.48 -3.32 -36.40
N VAL A 281 13.47 -2.47 -36.54
CA VAL A 281 12.08 -2.86 -36.73
C VAL A 281 11.74 -2.69 -38.20
N THR A 282 11.17 -3.72 -38.82
CA THR A 282 10.72 -3.69 -40.22
C THR A 282 9.21 -3.94 -40.23
N ASP A 283 8.45 -2.97 -40.74
CA ASP A 283 7.04 -3.15 -41.02
C ASP A 283 6.88 -3.79 -42.40
N THR A 284 6.30 -4.99 -42.43
CA THR A 284 6.13 -5.79 -43.64
C THR A 284 4.89 -5.43 -44.44
N PHE A 285 3.92 -4.72 -43.85
CA PHE A 285 2.72 -4.25 -44.52
C PHE A 285 3.01 -2.97 -45.32
N ARG A 286 3.77 -2.05 -44.73
CA ARG A 286 4.12 -0.73 -45.31
C ARG A 286 5.47 -0.70 -46.04
N ASP A 287 6.29 -1.74 -45.88
CA ASP A 287 7.66 -1.83 -46.44
C ASP A 287 8.57 -0.69 -45.96
N GLU A 288 8.56 -0.43 -44.65
CA GLU A 288 9.38 0.61 -44.01
C GLU A 288 10.20 0.07 -42.84
N THR A 289 11.21 0.85 -42.41
CA THR A 289 12.14 0.45 -41.36
C THR A 289 12.42 1.59 -40.39
N ALA A 290 12.44 1.28 -39.10
CA ALA A 290 12.80 2.18 -38.02
C ALA A 290 13.74 1.48 -37.02
N PHE A 291 14.35 2.25 -36.12
CA PHE A 291 15.20 1.73 -35.06
C PHE A 291 14.62 2.03 -33.67
N GLY A 292 14.46 0.98 -32.86
CA GLY A 292 14.20 1.10 -31.42
C GLY A 292 15.52 1.04 -30.64
N THR A 293 15.82 2.07 -29.86
CA THR A 293 16.97 2.11 -28.95
C THR A 293 16.51 1.94 -27.51
N VAL A 294 17.00 0.92 -26.82
CA VAL A 294 16.58 0.56 -25.47
C VAL A 294 17.76 0.69 -24.50
N HIS A 295 17.62 1.55 -23.49
CA HIS A 295 18.60 1.73 -22.42
C HIS A 295 18.20 0.91 -21.20
N ILE A 296 19.00 -0.10 -20.86
CA ILE A 296 18.70 -1.02 -19.76
C ILE A 296 19.68 -0.74 -18.61
N HIS A 297 19.16 -0.30 -17.47
CA HIS A 297 19.91 -0.04 -16.26
C HIS A 297 19.66 -1.18 -15.25
N VAL A 298 20.66 -2.02 -15.03
CA VAL A 298 20.62 -3.13 -14.07
C VAL A 298 21.30 -2.71 -12.77
N VAL A 299 20.56 -2.78 -11.66
CA VAL A 299 21.00 -2.49 -10.30
C VAL A 299 20.87 -3.77 -9.48
N ASP A 300 21.98 -4.25 -8.92
CA ASP A 300 21.96 -5.40 -8.01
C ASP A 300 21.60 -4.96 -6.59
N LEU A 301 20.50 -5.48 -6.05
CA LEU A 301 20.07 -5.21 -4.68
C LEU A 301 20.66 -6.22 -3.71
N THR A 302 21.26 -5.74 -2.62
CA THR A 302 21.71 -6.59 -1.52
C THR A 302 20.52 -7.05 -0.66
N GLU A 303 20.74 -8.06 0.20
CA GLU A 303 19.74 -8.45 1.21
C GLU A 303 19.38 -7.28 2.12
N GLU A 304 20.38 -6.54 2.61
CA GLU A 304 20.17 -5.34 3.42
C GLU A 304 19.32 -4.29 2.71
N ALA A 305 19.55 -4.04 1.41
CA ALA A 305 18.79 -3.06 0.62
C ALA A 305 17.29 -3.38 0.54
N VAL A 306 16.94 -4.66 0.57
CA VAL A 306 15.55 -5.14 0.54
C VAL A 306 14.96 -5.20 1.94
N MET A 307 15.70 -5.77 2.89
CA MET A 307 15.19 -5.98 4.26
C MET A 307 15.11 -4.69 5.07
N GLN A 308 15.91 -3.67 4.74
CA GLN A 308 15.84 -2.33 5.34
C GLN A 308 15.05 -1.33 4.46
N SER A 309 14.16 -1.83 3.60
CA SER A 309 13.36 -0.98 2.73
C SER A 309 12.20 -0.30 3.47
N GLY A 310 11.85 0.90 3.02
CA GLY A 310 10.63 1.58 3.43
C GLY A 310 9.49 1.21 2.50
N SER A 311 8.25 1.36 2.98
CA SER A 311 7.07 1.00 2.22
C SER A 311 5.89 1.92 2.48
N PHE A 312 5.06 2.16 1.46
CA PHE A 312 3.82 2.92 1.59
C PHE A 312 2.84 2.57 0.46
N ARG A 313 1.54 2.73 0.73
CA ARG A 313 0.49 2.51 -0.28
C ARG A 313 0.10 3.83 -0.93
N VAL A 314 -0.08 3.84 -2.24
CA VAL A 314 -0.68 4.95 -3.00
C VAL A 314 -2.07 4.54 -3.46
N ALA A 315 -3.12 5.22 -2.97
CA ALA A 315 -4.50 4.91 -3.33
C ALA A 315 -4.91 5.50 -4.69
N ASN A 316 -5.91 4.89 -5.33
CA ASN A 316 -6.53 5.35 -6.59
C ASN A 316 -5.56 5.50 -7.77
N HIS A 317 -4.47 4.75 -7.78
CA HIS A 317 -3.51 4.67 -8.86
C HIS A 317 -3.22 3.20 -9.16
N THR A 318 -2.77 2.93 -10.38
CA THR A 318 -2.18 1.65 -10.79
C THR A 318 -0.66 1.77 -10.84
N ALA A 319 0.04 0.64 -10.84
CA ALA A 319 1.48 0.60 -10.99
C ALA A 319 1.91 1.29 -12.29
N TYR A 320 1.11 1.15 -13.35
CA TYR A 320 1.28 1.85 -14.63
C TYR A 320 1.17 3.38 -14.47
N ASP A 321 0.19 3.90 -13.73
CA ASP A 321 0.05 5.35 -13.52
C ASP A 321 1.28 5.95 -12.83
N ILE A 322 1.89 5.18 -11.91
CA ILE A 322 3.09 5.58 -11.19
C ILE A 322 4.33 5.47 -12.10
N SER A 323 4.51 4.35 -12.82
CA SER A 323 5.73 4.08 -13.61
C SER A 323 5.77 4.79 -14.97
N GLY A 324 4.64 4.84 -15.68
CA GLY A 324 4.48 5.43 -17.01
C GLY A 324 4.32 6.94 -16.99
N GLY A 325 3.85 7.49 -15.87
CA GLY A 325 3.97 8.91 -15.59
C GLY A 325 5.44 9.25 -15.31
N ALA A 326 6.29 9.38 -16.33
CA ALA A 326 7.69 9.75 -16.17
C ALA A 326 7.87 10.99 -15.25
N SER A 327 6.84 11.85 -15.20
CA SER A 327 6.76 12.95 -14.23
C SER A 327 6.43 12.51 -12.79
N LEU A 328 5.49 11.60 -12.55
CA LEU A 328 5.11 11.14 -11.20
C LEU A 328 6.20 10.27 -10.58
N TYR A 329 6.73 9.26 -11.29
CA TYR A 329 7.85 8.44 -10.80
C TYR A 329 9.07 9.30 -10.42
N ALA A 330 9.48 10.20 -11.32
CA ALA A 330 10.63 11.07 -11.09
C ALA A 330 10.39 12.06 -9.94
N ARG A 331 9.20 12.67 -9.85
CA ARG A 331 8.84 13.57 -8.75
C ARG A 331 8.74 12.82 -7.42
N LEU A 332 8.26 11.57 -7.43
CA LEU A 332 8.21 10.72 -6.25
C LEU A 332 9.62 10.43 -5.72
N ARG A 333 10.53 9.94 -6.58
CA ARG A 333 11.95 9.73 -6.22
C ARG A 333 12.60 11.02 -5.73
N GLN A 334 12.33 12.14 -6.39
CA GLN A 334 12.83 13.44 -5.99
C GLN A 334 12.33 13.84 -4.59
N ARG A 335 11.06 13.62 -4.31
CA ARG A 335 10.46 13.99 -3.02
C ARG A 335 10.97 13.08 -1.90
N ILE A 336 11.06 11.77 -2.12
CA ILE A 336 11.70 10.83 -1.18
C ILE A 336 13.14 11.26 -0.90
N GLY A 337 13.91 11.61 -1.94
CA GLY A 337 15.28 12.11 -1.78
C GLY A 337 15.35 13.37 -0.91
N GLN A 338 14.43 14.32 -1.10
CA GLN A 338 14.35 15.54 -0.27
C GLN A 338 14.04 15.24 1.20
N VAL A 339 13.14 14.30 1.47
CA VAL A 339 12.78 13.87 2.84
C VAL A 339 13.98 13.30 3.57
N HIS A 340 14.80 12.52 2.88
CA HIS A 340 16.00 11.90 3.47
C HIS A 340 17.28 12.72 3.34
N GLY A 341 17.24 13.86 2.62
CA GLY A 341 18.39 14.74 2.42
C GLY A 341 19.43 14.22 1.42
N ILE A 342 19.00 13.44 0.42
CA ILE A 342 19.84 12.81 -0.61
C ILE A 342 19.37 13.15 -2.03
N ALA A 343 20.20 12.85 -3.01
CA ALA A 343 19.84 12.99 -4.42
C ALA A 343 18.86 11.88 -4.86
N ALA A 344 17.97 12.19 -5.80
CA ALA A 344 16.96 11.25 -6.32
C ALA A 344 17.57 9.99 -6.97
N GLU A 345 18.79 10.09 -7.47
CA GLU A 345 19.57 8.97 -8.02
C GLU A 345 19.95 7.92 -6.97
N ASN A 346 19.97 8.29 -5.69
CA ASN A 346 20.23 7.39 -4.56
C ASN A 346 18.94 6.87 -3.91
N VAL A 347 17.82 6.99 -4.62
CA VAL A 347 16.52 6.45 -4.22
C VAL A 347 16.14 5.40 -5.25
N ASP A 348 16.07 4.15 -4.80
CA ASP A 348 15.65 3.03 -5.62
C ASP A 348 14.24 2.62 -5.24
N VAL A 349 13.28 2.89 -6.12
CA VAL A 349 11.93 2.35 -6.01
C VAL A 349 11.95 1.04 -6.76
N PHE A 350 11.99 -0.07 -6.02
CA PHE A 350 12.23 -1.40 -6.58
C PHE A 350 11.02 -2.33 -6.51
N GLY A 351 9.88 -1.87 -5.96
CA GLY A 351 8.61 -2.60 -5.97
C GLY A 351 7.43 -1.66 -6.18
N LEU A 352 6.58 -1.98 -7.17
CA LEU A 352 5.32 -1.29 -7.50
C LEU A 352 4.21 -2.33 -7.73
N LYS A 353 3.58 -2.77 -6.66
CA LYS A 353 2.64 -3.90 -6.70
C LYS A 353 1.20 -3.43 -6.65
N ASP A 354 0.43 -3.70 -7.71
CA ASP A 354 -1.01 -3.44 -7.71
C ASP A 354 -1.73 -4.29 -6.65
N VAL A 355 -2.60 -3.63 -5.89
CA VAL A 355 -3.45 -4.21 -4.85
C VAL A 355 -4.86 -3.65 -5.00
N ALA A 356 -5.85 -4.24 -4.34
CA ALA A 356 -7.27 -3.90 -4.55
C ALA A 356 -7.58 -2.39 -4.42
N ASP A 357 -6.90 -1.69 -3.51
CA ASP A 357 -7.15 -0.29 -3.18
C ASP A 357 -6.02 0.67 -3.63
N GLY A 358 -5.12 0.23 -4.52
CA GLY A 358 -4.04 1.08 -5.03
C GLY A 358 -2.76 0.33 -5.38
N VAL A 359 -1.61 0.96 -5.11
CA VAL A 359 -0.27 0.39 -5.36
C VAL A 359 0.56 0.39 -4.10
N ASP A 360 1.16 -0.74 -3.78
CA ASP A 360 2.19 -0.85 -2.75
C ASP A 360 3.55 -0.48 -3.35
N VAL A 361 4.15 0.58 -2.82
CA VAL A 361 5.46 1.09 -3.21
C VAL A 361 6.49 0.65 -2.19
N ARG A 362 7.56 0.01 -2.66
CA ARG A 362 8.74 -0.33 -1.86
C ARG A 362 9.98 0.35 -2.41
N TYR A 363 10.77 0.92 -1.51
CA TYR A 363 11.93 1.69 -1.88
C TYR A 363 13.04 1.58 -0.84
N ASN A 364 14.27 1.81 -1.28
CA ASN A 364 15.40 2.01 -0.39
C ASN A 364 16.06 3.35 -0.70
N CYS A 365 16.93 3.79 0.22
CA CYS A 365 17.77 4.96 0.05
C CYS A 365 19.18 4.61 0.49
N HIS A 366 20.19 5.13 -0.22
CA HIS A 366 21.59 4.83 0.11
C HIS A 366 22.49 6.07 0.10
N SER A 367 23.40 6.15 1.06
CA SER A 367 24.54 7.09 1.02
C SER A 367 25.87 6.42 1.39
N SER A 368 25.92 5.08 1.26
CA SER A 368 26.93 4.15 1.79
C SER A 368 27.03 4.21 3.33
N PRO A 369 26.29 3.38 4.12
CA PRO A 369 25.43 2.23 3.77
C PRO A 369 23.98 2.61 3.37
N TYR A 370 23.10 1.61 3.26
CA TYR A 370 21.64 1.79 3.12
C TYR A 370 21.04 2.36 4.40
N TYR A 371 19.92 3.08 4.26
CA TYR A 371 19.17 3.60 5.40
C TYR A 371 18.29 2.53 6.03
N THR A 372 18.07 2.65 7.34
CA THR A 372 17.25 1.69 8.09
C THR A 372 15.76 1.87 7.79
N ALA A 373 14.99 0.79 7.84
CA ALA A 373 13.52 0.86 7.67
C ALA A 373 12.90 1.85 8.67
N ALA A 374 13.38 1.85 9.93
CA ALA A 374 12.96 2.77 10.97
C ALA A 374 13.10 4.25 10.56
N ARG A 375 14.18 4.63 9.85
CA ARG A 375 14.35 5.97 9.32
C ARG A 375 13.48 6.21 8.09
N LEU A 376 13.41 5.25 7.17
CA LEU A 376 12.66 5.38 5.93
C LEU A 376 11.18 5.61 6.22
N ASP A 377 10.55 4.69 6.95
CA ASP A 377 9.14 4.76 7.28
C ASP A 377 8.84 5.91 8.26
N GLY A 378 9.68 6.12 9.29
CA GLY A 378 9.47 7.19 10.26
C GLY A 378 9.52 8.60 9.66
N LEU A 379 10.45 8.87 8.73
CA LEU A 379 10.52 10.17 8.04
C LEU A 379 9.46 10.30 6.95
N MET A 380 9.14 9.21 6.24
CA MET A 380 8.05 9.18 5.27
C MET A 380 6.72 9.49 5.95
N LEU A 381 6.48 8.91 7.14
CA LEU A 381 5.33 9.16 7.98
C LEU A 381 5.25 10.63 8.39
N ALA A 382 6.36 11.21 8.88
CA ALA A 382 6.41 12.61 9.28
C ALA A 382 6.18 13.59 8.12
N ALA A 383 6.62 13.25 6.90
CA ALA A 383 6.47 14.07 5.71
C ALA A 383 5.21 13.78 4.87
N ARG A 384 4.43 12.76 5.25
CA ARG A 384 3.31 12.19 4.48
C ARG A 384 2.36 13.24 3.89
N GLU A 385 1.90 14.18 4.72
CA GLU A 385 0.96 15.24 4.29
C GLU A 385 1.56 16.18 3.25
N GLU A 386 2.83 16.54 3.38
CA GLU A 386 3.52 17.39 2.41
C GLU A 386 3.71 16.65 1.08
N ILE A 387 4.07 15.36 1.14
CA ILE A 387 4.25 14.52 -0.05
C ILE A 387 2.95 14.37 -0.82
N MET A 388 1.85 14.08 -0.12
CA MET A 388 0.51 13.96 -0.70
C MET A 388 0.10 15.26 -1.40
N ALA A 389 0.31 16.41 -0.75
CA ALA A 389 0.00 17.72 -1.32
C ALA A 389 0.87 18.04 -2.55
N ASP A 390 2.17 17.79 -2.47
CA ASP A 390 3.12 18.12 -3.54
C ASP A 390 2.95 17.24 -4.78
N LEU A 391 2.62 15.96 -4.60
CA LEU A 391 2.49 14.99 -5.69
C LEU A 391 1.05 14.85 -6.20
N GLY A 392 0.05 15.30 -5.42
CA GLY A 392 -1.37 15.12 -5.76
C GLY A 392 -1.84 13.68 -5.60
N ILE A 393 -1.24 12.92 -4.69
CA ILE A 393 -1.54 11.50 -4.42
C ILE A 393 -2.13 11.32 -3.03
N SER A 394 -2.73 10.15 -2.79
CA SER A 394 -3.21 9.75 -1.46
C SER A 394 -2.38 8.60 -0.93
N ILE A 395 -1.83 8.74 0.28
CA ILE A 395 -1.01 7.71 0.93
C ILE A 395 -1.76 7.20 2.16
N PRO A 396 -2.67 6.23 2.07
CA PRO A 396 -3.42 5.77 3.24
C PRO A 396 -2.56 5.06 4.28
N LEU A 397 -1.43 4.46 3.88
CA LEU A 397 -0.60 3.62 4.74
C LEU A 397 0.89 3.91 4.49
N VAL A 398 1.66 3.96 5.57
CA VAL A 398 3.14 3.96 5.59
C VAL A 398 3.56 2.84 6.53
N ASP A 399 4.65 2.15 6.20
CA ASP A 399 5.02 0.85 6.78
C ASP A 399 3.89 -0.17 6.56
N ILE A 400 3.87 -0.77 5.36
CA ILE A 400 2.85 -1.77 4.98
C ILE A 400 3.07 -3.03 5.82
N ASN A 401 2.50 -3.02 7.02
CA ASN A 401 2.58 -4.07 8.01
C ASN A 401 1.20 -4.32 8.62
N SER A 402 0.57 -5.42 8.22
CA SER A 402 -0.77 -5.80 8.71
C SER A 402 -0.79 -6.15 10.19
N CYS A 403 0.35 -6.49 10.82
CA CYS A 403 0.41 -6.74 12.26
C CYS A 403 0.10 -5.49 13.09
N LEU A 404 0.32 -4.29 12.55
CA LEU A 404 0.05 -3.04 13.28
C LEU A 404 -1.44 -2.74 13.41
N TYR A 405 -2.28 -3.30 12.54
CA TYR A 405 -3.70 -2.96 12.47
C TYR A 405 -4.54 -4.15 12.93
N GLU A 406 -5.11 -4.08 14.14
CA GLU A 406 -5.86 -5.20 14.75
C GLU A 406 -7.01 -5.72 13.87
N SER A 407 -7.71 -4.84 13.14
CA SER A 407 -8.79 -5.20 12.23
C SER A 407 -8.33 -5.90 10.95
N LEU A 408 -7.07 -5.70 10.54
CA LEU A 408 -6.47 -6.26 9.32
C LEU A 408 -5.45 -7.36 9.63
N SER A 409 -5.10 -7.56 10.89
CA SER A 409 -4.10 -8.52 11.33
C SER A 409 -4.54 -9.94 10.97
N PRO A 410 -3.70 -10.71 10.25
CA PRO A 410 -3.98 -12.12 9.97
C PRO A 410 -3.99 -12.98 11.24
N CYS A 411 -3.42 -12.45 12.33
CA CYS A 411 -3.34 -13.10 13.64
C CYS A 411 -4.47 -12.69 14.59
N GLN A 412 -5.43 -11.88 14.13
CA GLN A 412 -6.49 -11.30 14.96
C GLN A 412 -5.88 -10.49 16.13
N GLU A 413 -6.52 -10.52 17.31
CA GLU A 413 -6.08 -9.84 18.54
C GLU A 413 -4.97 -10.62 19.29
N LYS A 414 -3.95 -11.13 18.57
CA LYS A 414 -2.84 -11.90 19.16
C LYS A 414 -1.48 -11.42 18.66
N SER A 415 -0.43 -11.93 19.30
CA SER A 415 0.96 -11.78 18.87
C SER A 415 1.13 -11.98 17.37
N CYS A 416 1.80 -11.04 16.72
CA CYS A 416 1.98 -11.01 15.28
C CYS A 416 3.38 -10.50 14.94
N GLN A 417 4.09 -11.27 14.12
CA GLN A 417 5.36 -10.86 13.54
C GLN A 417 5.25 -10.81 12.03
N HIS A 418 5.94 -9.83 11.46
CA HIS A 418 5.97 -9.55 10.04
C HIS A 418 7.40 -9.73 9.53
N THR A 419 7.55 -10.49 8.46
CA THR A 419 8.83 -10.72 7.79
C THR A 419 8.67 -10.60 6.28
N LEU A 420 9.69 -10.07 5.61
CA LEU A 420 9.69 -9.92 4.16
C LEU A 420 10.27 -11.18 3.51
N ARG A 421 9.59 -11.70 2.49
CA ARG A 421 10.08 -12.82 1.67
C ARG A 421 10.15 -12.41 0.20
N PRO A 422 11.36 -12.11 -0.32
CA PRO A 422 11.57 -11.82 -1.74
C PRO A 422 11.25 -13.04 -2.63
N ASN A 423 10.47 -12.83 -3.68
CA ASN A 423 10.16 -13.84 -4.69
C ASN A 423 11.17 -13.79 -5.83
N LEU A 424 12.10 -14.75 -5.84
CA LEU A 424 13.14 -14.88 -6.87
C LEU A 424 12.65 -15.47 -8.20
N THR A 425 11.45 -16.07 -8.22
CA THR A 425 10.97 -16.82 -9.39
C THR A 425 10.02 -16.02 -10.26
N SER A 426 9.43 -14.96 -9.73
CA SER A 426 8.49 -14.11 -10.47
C SER A 426 8.72 -12.65 -10.07
N PRO A 427 9.78 -12.01 -10.60
CA PRO A 427 9.97 -10.58 -10.51
C PRO A 427 8.75 -9.81 -11.01
N LEU A 428 8.54 -8.63 -10.45
CA LEU A 428 7.46 -7.73 -10.84
C LEU A 428 7.88 -6.95 -12.09
N VAL A 429 7.06 -6.93 -13.14
CA VAL A 429 7.32 -6.16 -14.35
C VAL A 429 6.18 -5.16 -14.56
N VAL A 430 6.53 -3.87 -14.57
CA VAL A 430 5.58 -2.78 -14.82
C VAL A 430 6.07 -2.01 -16.03
N ALA A 431 5.40 -2.21 -17.17
CA ALA A 431 5.77 -1.61 -18.44
C ALA A 431 4.79 -0.49 -18.81
N SER A 432 5.34 0.62 -19.28
CA SER A 432 4.65 1.66 -20.04
C SER A 432 5.18 1.70 -21.47
N ASP A 433 4.69 2.63 -22.29
CA ASP A 433 5.04 2.73 -23.70
C ASP A 433 6.55 2.93 -23.92
N VAL A 434 7.21 3.68 -23.04
CA VAL A 434 8.63 4.07 -23.17
C VAL A 434 9.49 3.75 -21.94
N THR A 435 8.88 3.39 -20.80
CA THR A 435 9.61 3.02 -19.59
C THR A 435 9.13 1.69 -19.04
N THR A 436 10.06 0.81 -18.68
CA THR A 436 9.74 -0.43 -17.95
C THR A 436 10.53 -0.48 -16.65
N MET A 437 9.86 -0.89 -15.59
CA MET A 437 10.48 -1.18 -14.31
C MET A 437 10.34 -2.67 -14.02
N VAL A 438 11.46 -3.31 -13.73
CA VAL A 438 11.53 -4.70 -13.27
C VAL A 438 12.03 -4.67 -11.84
N GLY A 439 11.18 -5.15 -10.93
CA GLY A 439 11.38 -5.06 -9.50
C GLY A 439 11.29 -6.41 -8.81
N VAL A 440 11.44 -6.37 -7.49
CA VAL A 440 11.32 -7.55 -6.64
C VAL A 440 9.87 -7.66 -6.18
N ASP A 441 9.20 -8.78 -6.49
CA ASP A 441 7.93 -9.10 -5.83
C ASP A 441 8.24 -9.57 -4.42
N ILE A 442 7.73 -8.84 -3.42
CA ILE A 442 7.91 -9.17 -2.01
C ILE A 442 6.59 -9.66 -1.47
N ALA A 443 6.62 -10.85 -0.89
CA ALA A 443 5.53 -11.37 -0.09
C ALA A 443 5.73 -10.97 1.37
N ASP A 444 4.65 -10.54 1.99
CA ASP A 444 4.59 -10.27 3.43
C ASP A 444 4.16 -11.57 4.13
N ASP A 445 5.09 -12.17 4.88
CA ASP A 445 4.81 -13.34 5.69
C ASP A 445 4.49 -12.91 7.12
N TYR A 446 3.41 -13.46 7.66
CA TYR A 446 2.94 -13.18 9.01
C TYR A 446 2.95 -14.43 9.87
N THR A 447 3.55 -14.35 11.04
CA THR A 447 3.59 -15.44 12.02
C THR A 447 2.89 -15.02 13.30
N CYS A 448 1.93 -15.83 13.75
CA CYS A 448 1.08 -15.55 14.91
C CYS A 448 1.70 -16.07 16.21
N ASP A 449 2.92 -15.61 16.50
CA ASP A 449 3.65 -15.94 17.71
C ASP A 449 4.56 -14.77 18.10
N CYS A 450 4.80 -14.61 19.40
CA CYS A 450 5.81 -13.69 19.90
C CYS A 450 7.13 -14.45 20.00
N GLY A 451 7.78 -14.64 18.85
CA GLY A 451 8.96 -15.48 18.75
C GLY A 451 10.12 -15.03 19.65
N ALA A 452 10.77 -16.03 20.27
CA ALA A 452 12.21 -16.07 20.47
C ALA A 452 12.74 -17.49 20.20
N LEU A 453 13.21 -17.68 18.97
CA LEU A 453 14.31 -18.53 18.51
C LEU A 453 14.03 -18.78 17.03
N GLU A 454 14.73 -18.05 16.16
CA GLU A 454 15.08 -18.65 14.87
C GLU A 454 15.54 -20.09 15.15
N PRO A 455 15.06 -21.10 14.38
CA PRO A 455 15.49 -22.47 14.62
C PRO A 455 17.01 -22.48 14.74
N PRO A 456 17.60 -23.17 15.73
CA PRO A 456 19.01 -23.05 16.03
C PRO A 456 19.81 -23.30 14.75
N HIS A 457 20.35 -22.23 14.19
CA HIS A 457 21.19 -22.32 13.02
C HIS A 457 22.39 -23.16 13.40
N THR A 458 22.72 -24.13 12.56
CA THR A 458 23.85 -25.03 12.82
C THR A 458 25.07 -24.66 11.99
N VAL A 459 24.92 -23.73 11.05
CA VAL A 459 25.95 -23.28 10.11
C VAL A 459 26.04 -21.77 10.13
N CYS A 460 27.26 -21.23 10.16
CA CYS A 460 27.49 -19.80 10.06
C CYS A 460 27.00 -19.25 8.72
N HIS A 461 26.29 -18.13 8.77
CA HIS A 461 25.88 -17.37 7.60
C HIS A 461 26.20 -15.88 7.81
N ASP A 462 26.27 -15.14 6.71
CA ASP A 462 26.46 -13.70 6.74
C ASP A 462 25.30 -13.03 7.49
N GLY A 463 25.61 -12.06 8.36
CA GLY A 463 24.62 -11.42 9.24
C GLY A 463 24.35 -12.14 10.57
N PHE A 464 24.89 -13.34 10.81
CA PHE A 464 24.75 -13.98 12.13
C PHE A 464 25.42 -13.16 13.25
N CYS A 465 26.66 -12.71 13.02
CA CYS A 465 27.38 -11.81 13.94
C CYS A 465 27.38 -10.38 13.40
N LEU A 466 27.06 -9.42 14.26
CA LEU A 466 26.98 -8.00 13.93
C LEU A 466 28.32 -7.28 14.16
N ASN A 467 28.42 -6.02 13.74
CA ASN A 467 29.51 -5.10 14.08
C ASN A 467 30.94 -5.65 13.86
N GLY A 468 31.13 -6.42 12.78
CA GLY A 468 32.43 -7.03 12.43
C GLY A 468 32.81 -8.25 13.26
N GLY A 469 31.86 -8.85 13.98
CA GLY A 469 32.02 -10.11 14.69
C GLY A 469 32.28 -11.28 13.75
N THR A 470 33.04 -12.27 14.21
CA THR A 470 33.30 -13.50 13.45
C THR A 470 32.49 -14.67 14.00
N CYS A 471 31.68 -15.31 13.15
CA CYS A 471 30.91 -16.50 13.52
C CYS A 471 31.80 -17.74 13.64
N VAL A 472 31.63 -18.49 14.72
CA VAL A 472 32.36 -19.74 15.00
C VAL A 472 31.36 -20.83 15.37
N GLU A 473 31.50 -21.97 14.68
CA GLU A 473 30.73 -23.18 14.93
C GLU A 473 31.41 -24.02 16.01
N ALA A 474 30.73 -24.28 17.13
CA ALA A 474 31.22 -25.13 18.20
C ALA A 474 30.09 -26.04 18.70
N ASN A 475 30.29 -27.37 18.66
CA ASN A 475 29.34 -28.35 19.19
C ASN A 475 27.88 -28.17 18.74
N GLN A 476 27.64 -27.89 17.45
CA GLN A 476 26.30 -27.61 16.88
C GLN A 476 25.63 -26.34 17.44
N THR A 477 26.41 -25.44 18.06
CA THR A 477 25.97 -24.10 18.46
C THR A 477 26.83 -23.05 17.78
N LEU A 478 26.23 -21.95 17.36
CA LEU A 478 26.93 -20.81 16.79
C LEU A 478 27.29 -19.82 17.90
N THR A 479 28.50 -19.29 17.84
CA THR A 479 29.00 -18.27 18.77
C THR A 479 29.71 -17.17 18.00
N CYS A 480 29.62 -15.93 18.48
CA CYS A 480 30.30 -14.80 17.86
C CYS A 480 31.54 -14.37 18.63
N LEU A 481 32.64 -14.19 17.92
CA LEU A 481 33.85 -13.53 18.44
C LEU A 481 33.77 -12.03 18.15
N CYS A 482 33.48 -11.24 19.18
CA CYS A 482 33.29 -9.80 19.06
C CYS A 482 34.60 -9.00 19.21
N PRO A 483 34.69 -7.77 18.67
CA PRO A 483 35.89 -6.93 18.75
C PRO A 483 36.35 -6.61 20.18
N ASP A 484 35.39 -6.50 21.10
CA ASP A 484 35.60 -6.33 22.54
C ASP A 484 34.49 -7.09 23.28
N SER A 485 34.76 -7.57 24.49
CA SER A 485 33.79 -8.23 25.35
C SER A 485 33.04 -7.27 26.28
N ALA A 486 33.53 -6.04 26.47
CA ALA A 486 32.95 -5.11 27.43
C ALA A 486 31.73 -4.33 26.90
N ASN A 487 31.59 -4.18 25.58
CA ASN A 487 30.58 -3.32 24.95
C ASN A 487 29.60 -4.08 24.05
N TYR A 488 29.78 -5.39 23.88
CA TYR A 488 29.10 -6.17 22.87
C TYR A 488 28.33 -7.35 23.48
N GLY A 489 27.16 -7.63 22.91
CA GLY A 489 26.30 -8.75 23.25
C GLY A 489 26.75 -10.08 22.60
N PRO A 490 25.95 -11.15 22.78
CA PRO A 490 26.28 -12.50 22.29
C PRO A 490 26.43 -12.62 20.77
N ARG A 491 25.72 -11.80 19.98
CA ARG A 491 25.88 -11.70 18.52
C ARG A 491 26.64 -10.46 18.10
N CYS A 492 27.38 -9.84 19.02
CA CYS A 492 28.10 -8.59 18.83
C CYS A 492 27.20 -7.38 18.58
N GLU A 493 26.02 -7.36 19.19
CA GLU A 493 25.17 -6.17 19.32
C GLU A 493 25.88 -5.13 20.19
N LEU A 494 25.99 -3.87 19.79
CA LEU A 494 26.53 -2.83 20.67
C LEU A 494 25.53 -2.56 21.80
N THR A 495 25.94 -2.77 23.04
CA THR A 495 25.00 -2.78 24.17
C THR A 495 24.85 -1.43 24.88
N ASN A 496 25.62 -0.40 24.51
CA ASN A 496 25.58 0.87 25.24
C ASN A 496 25.79 2.12 24.36
N ALA A 497 25.13 3.21 24.76
CA ALA A 497 25.12 4.48 24.05
C ALA A 497 25.05 5.67 25.01
N ARG A 498 25.84 6.72 24.76
CA ARG A 498 25.76 7.99 25.51
C ARG A 498 24.92 9.01 24.74
N PHE A 499 23.97 9.62 25.43
CA PHE A 499 23.13 10.70 24.92
C PHE A 499 23.50 12.01 25.64
N GLU A 500 23.71 13.08 24.86
CA GLU A 500 23.96 14.42 25.39
C GLU A 500 22.82 15.36 25.01
N ARG A 501 21.65 15.11 25.60
CA ARG A 501 20.37 15.74 25.22
C ARG A 501 20.02 15.47 23.75
N GLY A 502 20.21 14.23 23.36
CA GLY A 502 20.10 13.73 22.00
C GLY A 502 18.89 12.82 21.77
N TYR A 503 18.92 12.11 20.64
CA TYR A 503 18.01 11.02 20.35
C TYR A 503 18.64 10.03 19.35
N ALA A 504 18.12 8.81 19.31
CA ALA A 504 18.42 7.82 18.28
C ALA A 504 17.18 6.98 17.96
N TRP A 505 17.03 6.60 16.69
CA TRP A 505 15.93 5.76 16.21
C TRP A 505 16.36 4.33 15.99
N TYR A 506 15.48 3.41 16.36
CA TYR A 506 15.61 1.97 16.18
C TYR A 506 14.29 1.38 15.68
N GLU A 507 14.34 0.12 15.25
CA GLU A 507 13.14 -0.65 14.89
C GLU A 507 12.11 -0.62 16.04
N GLY A 508 10.84 -0.48 15.71
CA GLY A 508 9.75 -0.46 16.68
C GLY A 508 9.63 -1.79 17.44
N PRO A 509 9.01 -1.79 18.64
CA PRO A 509 8.71 -3.03 19.35
C PRO A 509 7.76 -3.93 18.55
N LYS A 510 8.00 -5.25 18.57
CA LYS A 510 7.13 -6.24 17.91
C LYS A 510 5.81 -6.43 18.67
N VAL A 511 4.73 -6.75 17.95
CA VAL A 511 3.39 -6.95 18.53
C VAL A 511 3.30 -8.30 19.23
N CYS A 512 3.12 -8.29 20.56
CA CYS A 512 3.24 -9.46 21.42
C CYS A 512 2.29 -9.41 22.64
N ASP A 513 1.65 -10.54 22.97
CA ASP A 513 0.65 -10.65 24.05
C ASP A 513 1.28 -10.64 25.45
N ASN A 514 2.49 -11.21 25.58
CA ASN A 514 3.30 -11.15 26.79
C ASN A 514 4.58 -10.42 26.46
N SER A 515 4.70 -9.22 27.01
CA SER A 515 5.71 -8.28 26.60
C SER A 515 6.45 -7.70 27.80
N SER A 516 7.73 -7.46 27.60
CA SER A 516 8.60 -6.84 28.57
C SER A 516 9.59 -5.92 27.86
N PHE A 517 9.80 -4.74 28.43
CA PHE A 517 10.84 -3.82 28.05
C PHE A 517 11.78 -3.65 29.22
N SER A 518 13.08 -3.85 29.00
CA SER A 518 14.09 -3.64 30.04
C SER A 518 15.30 -2.90 29.50
N MET A 519 15.88 -2.04 30.33
CA MET A 519 17.17 -1.43 30.05
C MET A 519 17.80 -0.92 31.35
N ALA A 520 19.09 -0.62 31.30
CA ALA A 520 19.79 0.07 32.36
C ALA A 520 20.22 1.47 31.91
N PHE A 521 20.33 2.40 32.85
CA PHE A 521 20.80 3.74 32.57
C PHE A 521 21.62 4.33 33.72
N GLU A 522 22.55 5.22 33.35
CA GLU A 522 23.37 6.01 34.25
C GLU A 522 23.22 7.50 33.91
N THR A 523 22.87 8.31 34.91
CA THR A 523 22.74 9.75 34.73
C THR A 523 23.11 10.53 35.99
N ARG A 524 23.47 11.80 35.79
CA ARG A 524 23.64 12.79 36.86
C ARG A 524 22.49 13.77 36.94
N ASP A 525 21.63 13.80 35.92
CA ASP A 525 20.50 14.70 35.83
C ASP A 525 19.31 14.08 36.58
N PRO A 526 18.55 14.87 37.34
CA PRO A 526 17.36 14.39 38.04
C PRO A 526 16.19 14.10 37.10
N GLU A 527 16.31 14.48 35.83
CA GLU A 527 15.27 14.38 34.82
C GLU A 527 15.82 14.03 33.43
N GLY A 528 15.03 13.34 32.62
CA GLY A 528 15.39 12.99 31.25
C GLY A 528 14.43 12.01 30.61
N LEU A 529 14.08 12.23 29.34
CA LEU A 529 13.28 11.30 28.54
C LEU A 529 14.13 10.10 28.11
N LEU A 530 13.82 8.93 28.66
CA LEU A 530 14.59 7.71 28.43
C LEU A 530 14.19 7.02 27.12
N LEU A 531 12.89 6.82 26.89
CA LEU A 531 12.39 6.24 25.65
C LEU A 531 10.96 6.68 25.32
N TYR A 532 10.65 6.63 24.03
CA TYR A 532 9.31 6.77 23.49
C TYR A 532 9.13 5.87 22.26
N ALA A 533 8.03 5.13 22.20
CA ALA A 533 7.57 4.45 20.98
C ALA A 533 6.05 4.61 20.89
N GLY A 534 5.56 5.07 19.74
CA GLY A 534 4.14 5.37 19.52
C GLY A 534 3.90 6.36 18.38
N PRO A 535 2.68 6.89 18.28
CA PRO A 535 2.23 7.75 17.18
C PRO A 535 2.98 9.08 17.03
N MET A 536 3.32 9.45 15.81
CA MET A 536 4.03 10.70 15.50
C MET A 536 3.19 11.72 14.70
N LEU A 537 1.92 11.42 14.44
CA LEU A 537 1.03 12.19 13.58
C LEU A 537 -0.07 12.87 14.39
N THR A 538 -0.58 14.02 13.95
CA THR A 538 -1.77 14.65 14.56
C THR A 538 -3.08 14.38 13.82
N LYS A 539 -2.99 13.79 12.63
CA LYS A 539 -4.14 13.45 11.79
C LYS A 539 -4.04 11.99 11.38
N PRO A 540 -4.37 11.04 12.28
CA PRO A 540 -4.43 9.64 11.92
C PRO A 540 -5.52 9.40 10.88
N TRP A 541 -5.34 8.37 10.05
CA TRP A 541 -6.44 7.78 9.29
C TRP A 541 -7.27 6.85 10.18
N GLN A 542 -8.35 6.32 9.62
CA GLN A 542 -9.21 5.38 10.32
C GLN A 542 -8.42 4.15 10.78
N ASP A 543 -8.64 3.73 12.02
CA ASP A 543 -8.02 2.56 12.66
C ASP A 543 -6.49 2.63 12.84
N TYR A 544 -5.88 3.82 12.71
CA TYR A 544 -4.45 3.99 13.02
C TYR A 544 -4.19 3.74 14.51
N PRO A 545 -3.16 2.95 14.87
CA PRO A 545 -2.87 2.63 16.26
C PRO A 545 -2.61 3.87 17.10
N LYS A 546 -3.12 3.86 18.33
CA LYS A 546 -2.93 4.94 19.31
C LYS A 546 -2.00 4.55 20.45
N ASP A 547 -1.53 3.32 20.45
CA ASP A 547 -0.79 2.69 21.54
C ASP A 547 0.58 3.34 21.68
N PHE A 548 1.04 3.51 22.91
CA PHE A 548 2.37 4.07 23.13
C PHE A 548 2.98 3.60 24.45
N ILE A 549 4.31 3.63 24.46
CA ILE A 549 5.15 3.49 25.66
C ILE A 549 6.02 4.73 25.78
N TYR A 550 6.07 5.28 26.99
CA TYR A 550 6.87 6.45 27.31
C TYR A 550 7.48 6.29 28.71
N VAL A 551 8.81 6.26 28.80
CA VAL A 551 9.52 6.12 30.08
C VAL A 551 10.38 7.34 30.32
N VAL A 552 10.24 7.93 31.50
CA VAL A 552 10.88 9.19 31.85
C VAL A 552 11.40 9.18 33.28
N LEU A 553 12.51 9.87 33.50
CA LEU A 553 12.97 10.23 34.84
C LEU A 553 12.51 11.66 35.15
N ARG A 554 11.86 11.86 36.31
CA ARG A 554 11.50 13.20 36.82
C ARG A 554 11.74 13.29 38.32
N ASP A 555 12.57 14.22 38.75
CA ASP A 555 12.93 14.41 40.16
C ASP A 555 13.38 13.12 40.87
N TRP A 556 14.16 12.27 40.18
CA TRP A 556 14.56 10.93 40.64
C TRP A 556 13.38 9.96 40.85
N ILE A 557 12.29 10.15 40.12
CA ILE A 557 11.17 9.22 40.04
C ILE A 557 11.14 8.68 38.61
N LEU A 558 11.31 7.38 38.45
CA LEU A 558 11.10 6.71 37.19
C LEU A 558 9.58 6.56 36.98
N GLU A 559 9.08 7.17 35.92
CA GLU A 559 7.68 7.10 35.53
C GLU A 559 7.56 6.38 34.18
N ALA A 560 6.71 5.36 34.13
CA ALA A 560 6.35 4.66 32.90
C ALA A 560 4.88 4.92 32.57
N TYR A 561 4.64 5.46 31.38
CA TYR A 561 3.32 5.70 30.80
C TYR A 561 3.13 4.65 29.70
N LEU A 562 2.05 3.90 29.77
CA LEU A 562 1.73 2.84 28.80
C LEU A 562 0.25 2.94 28.45
N ASP A 563 -0.06 3.02 27.16
CA ASP A 563 -1.42 2.92 26.62
C ASP A 563 -1.42 1.82 25.56
N LEU A 564 -2.25 0.80 25.77
CA LEU A 564 -2.43 -0.34 24.87
C LEU A 564 -3.77 -0.22 24.12
N GLY A 565 -4.27 1.01 23.91
CA GLY A 565 -5.51 1.27 23.19
C GLY A 565 -6.76 1.41 24.07
N THR A 566 -6.70 1.01 25.34
CA THR A 566 -7.85 1.02 26.27
C THR A 566 -7.71 2.03 27.41
N GLY A 567 -6.68 2.86 27.38
CA GLY A 567 -6.43 3.92 28.35
C GLY A 567 -4.99 3.91 28.85
N THR A 568 -4.60 5.03 29.45
CA THR A 568 -3.21 5.29 29.82
C THR A 568 -2.98 4.93 31.28
N VAL A 569 -2.01 4.07 31.53
CA VAL A 569 -1.56 3.72 32.87
C VAL A 569 -0.25 4.43 33.18
N VAL A 570 -0.10 4.90 34.43
CA VAL A 570 1.15 5.49 34.90
C VAL A 570 1.64 4.76 36.14
N MET A 571 2.86 4.25 36.07
CA MET A 571 3.56 3.65 37.21
C MET A 571 4.75 4.48 37.61
N LYS A 572 5.00 4.57 38.93
CA LYS A 572 6.04 5.43 39.50
C LYS A 572 6.87 4.68 40.52
N VAL A 573 8.19 4.69 40.34
CA VAL A 573 9.16 4.13 41.30
C VAL A 573 10.19 5.20 41.64
N SER A 574 10.32 5.50 42.94
CA SER A 574 11.31 6.47 43.42
C SER A 574 12.70 5.85 43.47
N LEU A 575 13.69 6.59 42.99
CA LEU A 575 15.10 6.20 42.96
C LEU A 575 15.89 6.94 44.03
N GLU A 576 16.93 6.29 44.53
CA GLU A 576 17.95 6.94 45.36
C GLU A 576 18.61 8.07 44.56
N LYS A 577 18.77 9.23 45.20
CA LYS A 577 19.48 10.38 44.61
C LYS A 577 20.98 10.11 44.60
N ASN A 578 21.43 9.28 43.66
CA ASN A 578 22.83 8.88 43.54
C ASN A 578 23.29 8.97 42.08
N SER A 579 24.07 10.00 41.77
CA SER A 579 24.54 10.36 40.43
C SER A 579 25.69 9.49 39.89
N ALA A 580 26.03 8.39 40.57
CA ALA A 580 27.17 7.53 40.21
C ALA A 580 26.80 6.05 40.07
N ARG A 581 25.50 5.72 40.13
CA ARG A 581 25.01 4.35 40.08
C ARG A 581 24.17 4.12 38.82
N SER A 582 24.29 2.91 38.27
CA SER A 582 23.39 2.39 37.23
C SER A 582 22.07 1.89 37.83
N PHE A 583 20.97 2.22 37.15
CA PHE A 583 19.63 1.75 37.47
C PHE A 583 19.11 0.91 36.31
N ASP A 584 18.79 -0.35 36.59
CA ASP A 584 18.06 -1.24 35.72
C ASP A 584 16.56 -1.17 36.02
N PHE A 585 15.73 -1.24 34.99
CA PHE A 585 14.29 -1.43 35.16
C PHE A 585 13.76 -2.47 34.19
N VAL A 586 12.65 -3.09 34.61
CA VAL A 586 11.84 -4.00 33.80
C VAL A 586 10.40 -3.52 33.87
N LEU A 587 9.84 -3.19 32.71
CA LEU A 587 8.43 -2.92 32.51
C LEU A 587 7.82 -4.12 31.78
N SER A 588 6.87 -4.83 32.38
CA SER A 588 6.22 -5.99 31.77
C SER A 588 4.70 -5.85 31.76
N TRP A 589 4.05 -6.37 30.73
CA TRP A 589 2.60 -6.43 30.62
C TRP A 589 2.15 -7.72 29.94
N ALA A 590 1.05 -8.27 30.46
CA ALA A 590 0.35 -9.43 29.95
C ALA A 590 -1.11 -9.39 30.45
N ASP A 591 -1.88 -10.45 30.21
CA ASP A 591 -3.28 -10.59 30.64
C ASP A 591 -3.49 -10.40 32.16
N ASP A 592 -2.47 -10.65 32.99
CA ASP A 592 -2.55 -10.54 34.45
C ASP A 592 -2.24 -9.13 34.99
N GLY A 593 -1.83 -8.20 34.13
CA GLY A 593 -1.63 -6.80 34.46
C GLY A 593 -0.30 -6.24 33.94
N ILE A 594 0.04 -5.06 34.45
CA ILE A 594 1.22 -4.28 34.10
C ILE A 594 2.09 -4.14 35.34
N SER A 595 3.40 -4.34 35.22
CA SER A 595 4.36 -4.27 36.32
C SER A 595 5.59 -3.45 35.93
N LEU A 596 5.98 -2.52 36.80
CA LEU A 596 7.26 -1.79 36.73
C LEU A 596 8.11 -2.17 37.93
N GLU A 597 9.29 -2.71 37.68
CA GLU A 597 10.27 -3.11 38.69
C GLU A 597 11.61 -2.41 38.45
N VAL A 598 12.18 -1.84 39.51
CA VAL A 598 13.52 -1.23 39.49
C VAL A 598 14.36 -1.85 40.61
N PRO A 599 15.13 -2.91 40.33
CA PRO A 599 15.91 -3.59 41.35
C PRO A 599 16.79 -2.64 42.17
N ASN A 600 16.74 -2.80 43.49
CA ASN A 600 17.52 -2.01 44.44
C ASN A 600 17.32 -0.48 44.28
N CYS A 601 16.13 -0.01 43.91
CA CYS A 601 15.83 1.41 43.64
C CYS A 601 16.23 2.38 44.78
N LEU A 602 16.20 1.93 46.04
CA LEU A 602 16.60 2.72 47.23
C LEU A 602 17.88 2.19 47.93
N GLY A 603 18.70 1.43 47.21
CA GLY A 603 19.92 0.80 47.75
C GLY A 603 19.68 -0.55 48.45
N ASN A 604 20.74 -1.08 49.06
CA ASN A 604 20.81 -2.44 49.63
C ASN A 604 20.20 -2.55 51.05
N SER A 605 18.91 -2.21 51.20
CA SER A 605 18.18 -2.42 52.46
C SER A 605 17.02 -3.42 52.29
N SER A 606 16.79 -4.25 53.30
CA SER A 606 15.75 -5.30 53.30
C SER A 606 14.30 -4.79 53.24
N SER A 607 14.09 -3.48 53.35
CA SER A 607 12.81 -2.77 53.16
C SER A 607 12.54 -2.31 51.71
N SER A 608 13.43 -2.65 50.77
CA SER A 608 13.45 -2.14 49.39
C SER A 608 12.53 -2.91 48.41
N ALA A 609 12.31 -4.22 48.63
CA ALA A 609 11.67 -5.09 47.62
C ALA A 609 10.22 -4.69 47.25
N THR A 610 9.40 -4.24 48.20
CA THR A 610 8.00 -3.87 47.93
C THR A 610 7.84 -2.43 47.41
N ALA A 611 8.82 -1.56 47.68
CA ALA A 611 8.79 -0.16 47.23
C ALA A 611 9.24 -0.03 45.77
N CYS A 612 10.14 -0.91 45.34
CA CYS A 612 10.77 -0.91 44.02
C CYS A 612 9.99 -1.63 42.92
N LYS A 613 8.85 -2.23 43.26
CA LYS A 613 7.95 -2.88 42.31
C LYS A 613 6.55 -2.31 42.43
N LYS A 614 5.95 -1.96 41.30
CA LYS A 614 4.55 -1.53 41.19
C LYS A 614 3.84 -2.41 40.19
N THR A 615 2.63 -2.81 40.52
CA THR A 615 1.79 -3.63 39.66
C THR A 615 0.38 -3.03 39.66
N THR A 616 -0.26 -3.03 38.51
CA THR A 616 -1.61 -2.50 38.29
C THR A 616 -2.33 -3.37 37.25
N PRO A 617 -3.65 -3.57 37.36
CA PRO A 617 -4.40 -4.24 36.30
C PRO A 617 -4.39 -3.42 35.01
N LEU A 618 -4.67 -4.08 33.88
CA LEU A 618 -4.88 -3.44 32.59
C LEU A 618 -6.08 -2.46 32.66
N PRO A 619 -6.01 -1.31 31.97
CA PRO A 619 -7.12 -0.37 31.89
C PRO A 619 -8.26 -0.90 30.98
N GLY A 620 -9.50 -0.46 31.23
CA GLY A 620 -10.68 -0.87 30.44
C GLY A 620 -11.59 -1.89 31.15
N THR A 621 -12.91 -1.83 30.89
CA THR A 621 -13.93 -2.69 31.54
C THR A 621 -14.47 -3.80 30.62
N VAL A 622 -14.19 -3.74 29.32
CA VAL A 622 -14.65 -4.69 28.30
C VAL A 622 -13.44 -4.97 27.40
N SER A 623 -12.90 -6.19 27.46
CA SER A 623 -11.74 -6.65 26.67
C SER A 623 -10.52 -5.71 26.66
N PRO A 624 -9.73 -5.65 27.76
CA PRO A 624 -8.50 -4.87 27.78
C PRO A 624 -7.51 -5.42 26.73
N SER A 625 -7.01 -4.56 25.85
CA SER A 625 -5.95 -4.96 24.91
C SER A 625 -4.61 -5.10 25.64
N VAL A 626 -3.83 -6.10 25.21
CA VAL A 626 -2.50 -6.44 25.73
C VAL A 626 -1.40 -6.15 24.71
N LEU A 627 -1.77 -5.74 23.50
CA LEU A 627 -0.87 -5.52 22.39
C LEU A 627 -0.33 -4.07 22.41
N LEU A 628 0.97 -3.93 22.16
CA LEU A 628 1.58 -2.62 21.91
C LEU A 628 1.77 -2.46 20.40
N ASN A 629 0.77 -1.89 19.72
CA ASN A 629 0.83 -1.61 18.29
C ASN A 629 1.49 -0.25 18.06
N SER A 630 2.82 -0.20 18.05
CA SER A 630 3.59 1.05 17.89
C SER A 630 3.87 1.34 16.41
N PRO A 631 3.22 2.34 15.78
CA PRO A 631 3.27 2.54 14.33
C PRO A 631 4.46 3.40 13.86
N GLY A 632 5.57 3.37 14.60
CA GLY A 632 6.73 4.21 14.38
C GLY A 632 7.99 3.71 15.11
N PRO A 633 9.14 4.37 14.88
CA PRO A 633 10.43 3.93 15.41
C PRO A 633 10.49 4.05 16.94
N LEU A 634 11.26 3.16 17.56
CA LEU A 634 11.67 3.30 18.95
C LEU A 634 12.67 4.46 19.07
N GLN A 635 12.33 5.45 19.88
CA GLN A 635 13.17 6.64 20.11
C GLN A 635 13.81 6.55 21.50
N LEU A 636 15.14 6.52 21.55
CA LEU A 636 15.91 6.48 22.80
C LEU A 636 16.58 7.82 23.10
N GLY A 637 16.65 8.16 24.39
CA GLY A 637 17.30 9.36 24.92
C GLY A 637 16.54 10.67 24.70
N GLY A 638 15.56 10.68 23.82
CA GLY A 638 14.74 11.85 23.51
C GLY A 638 13.85 11.55 22.32
N VAL A 639 13.08 12.56 21.90
CA VAL A 639 12.27 12.52 20.68
C VAL A 639 12.75 13.54 19.67
N THR A 640 12.45 13.29 18.40
CA THR A 640 12.75 14.23 17.31
C THR A 640 11.80 15.43 17.30
N ALA A 641 11.91 16.28 16.28
CA ALA A 641 10.91 17.30 16.05
C ALA A 641 9.60 16.65 15.58
N MET A 642 8.72 16.36 16.53
CA MET A 642 7.39 15.82 16.32
C MET A 642 6.33 16.74 16.98
N PRO A 643 5.03 16.57 16.66
CA PRO A 643 3.96 17.27 17.37
C PRO A 643 4.06 17.09 18.88
N SER A 644 3.57 18.06 19.65
CA SER A 644 3.68 17.97 21.11
C SER A 644 2.81 16.84 21.67
N PHE A 645 3.18 16.28 22.82
CA PHE A 645 2.39 15.22 23.45
C PHE A 645 0.96 15.67 23.78
N GLU A 646 0.73 16.97 24.02
CA GLU A 646 -0.62 17.53 24.17
C GLU A 646 -1.43 17.42 22.87
N GLN A 647 -0.80 17.69 21.72
CA GLN A 647 -1.46 17.57 20.41
C GLN A 647 -1.76 16.10 20.10
N LEU A 648 -0.79 15.21 20.34
CA LEU A 648 -0.98 13.77 20.13
C LEU A 648 -2.07 13.21 21.05
N ALA A 649 -2.02 13.51 22.34
CA ALA A 649 -3.03 13.09 23.29
C ALA A 649 -4.43 13.58 22.91
N ALA A 650 -4.55 14.78 22.35
CA ALA A 650 -5.82 15.30 21.85
C ALA A 650 -6.30 14.55 20.59
N SER A 651 -5.40 14.23 19.66
CA SER A 651 -5.73 13.49 18.43
C SER A 651 -6.08 12.02 18.66
N TYR A 652 -5.47 11.40 19.67
CA TYR A 652 -5.60 9.97 19.99
C TYR A 652 -6.45 9.68 21.23
N GLU A 653 -7.02 10.72 21.83
CA GLU A 653 -7.85 10.64 23.03
C GLU A 653 -7.15 9.94 24.22
N TRP A 654 -5.85 10.18 24.38
CA TRP A 654 -5.10 9.62 25.51
C TRP A 654 -5.61 10.18 26.83
N THR A 655 -5.91 9.27 27.76
CA THR A 655 -6.48 9.63 29.06
C THR A 655 -5.51 10.42 29.94
N ILE A 656 -4.20 10.23 29.74
CA ILE A 656 -3.14 10.95 30.46
C ILE A 656 -2.10 11.42 29.46
N VAL A 657 -1.83 12.73 29.46
CA VAL A 657 -0.79 13.33 28.62
C VAL A 657 0.59 13.08 29.24
N PRO A 658 1.54 12.47 28.51
CA PRO A 658 2.92 12.36 28.96
C PRO A 658 3.54 13.74 29.22
N PRO A 659 4.36 13.90 30.28
CA PRO A 659 4.97 15.18 30.60
C PRO A 659 6.05 15.55 29.58
N VAL A 660 6.17 16.84 29.24
CA VAL A 660 7.31 17.34 28.46
C VAL A 660 8.51 17.53 29.39
N VAL A 661 9.61 16.83 29.10
CA VAL A 661 10.88 16.96 29.83
C VAL A 661 12.04 17.18 28.87
N LEU A 662 13.21 17.50 29.41
CA LEU A 662 14.43 17.59 28.63
C LEU A 662 14.84 16.20 28.07
N PRO A 663 15.45 16.15 26.89
CA PRO A 663 16.12 14.94 26.42
C PRO A 663 17.19 14.49 27.41
N PHE A 664 17.33 13.17 27.54
CA PHE A 664 18.23 12.49 28.45
C PHE A 664 19.69 12.89 28.26
N PHE A 665 20.37 13.00 29.39
CA PHE A 665 21.80 13.21 29.46
C PHE A 665 22.42 12.09 30.29
N GLY A 666 23.18 11.21 29.67
CA GLY A 666 23.73 10.04 30.36
C GLY A 666 23.98 8.87 29.42
N CYS A 667 24.08 7.70 30.00
CA CYS A 667 24.33 6.45 29.32
C CYS A 667 23.14 5.50 29.43
N ILE A 668 22.78 4.84 28.33
CA ILE A 668 21.80 3.75 28.28
C ILE A 668 22.53 2.46 27.93
N PHE A 669 22.13 1.36 28.55
CA PHE A 669 22.73 0.03 28.42
C PHE A 669 21.66 -1.04 28.25
N GLU A 670 21.99 -2.10 27.51
CA GLU A 670 21.25 -3.36 27.39
C GLU A 670 19.75 -3.20 27.14
N VAL A 671 19.42 -2.45 26.08
CA VAL A 671 18.02 -2.24 25.69
C VAL A 671 17.44 -3.53 25.14
N ARG A 672 16.41 -4.06 25.79
CA ARG A 672 15.75 -5.31 25.43
C ARG A 672 14.25 -5.14 25.34
N TYR A 673 13.68 -5.78 24.33
CA TYR A 673 12.25 -6.02 24.23
C TYR A 673 12.03 -7.52 24.14
N ASN A 674 11.44 -8.10 25.17
CA ASN A 674 11.42 -9.55 25.40
C ASN A 674 12.86 -10.11 25.38
N ASP A 675 13.09 -11.18 24.63
CA ASP A 675 14.41 -11.78 24.48
C ASP A 675 15.29 -11.07 23.43
N TYR A 676 14.72 -10.11 22.68
CA TYR A 676 15.46 -9.37 21.66
C TYR A 676 16.33 -8.27 22.27
N LEU A 677 17.64 -8.37 22.05
CA LEU A 677 18.62 -7.35 22.42
C LEU A 677 18.83 -6.40 21.24
N TYR A 678 18.56 -5.12 21.44
CA TYR A 678 18.81 -4.10 20.42
C TYR A 678 20.32 -3.88 20.24
N ASP A 679 20.77 -3.86 18.99
CA ASP A 679 22.08 -3.33 18.62
C ASP A 679 22.02 -1.80 18.61
N LEU A 680 22.62 -1.14 19.60
CA LEU A 680 22.60 0.32 19.66
C LEU A 680 23.42 0.99 18.53
N ASN A 681 24.18 0.22 17.75
CA ASN A 681 24.85 0.67 16.54
C ASN A 681 23.98 0.58 15.28
N SER A 682 22.83 -0.09 15.30
CA SER A 682 21.91 -0.22 14.15
C SER A 682 21.02 1.01 13.97
N THR A 683 21.60 2.20 14.07
CA THR A 683 20.89 3.47 13.93
C THR A 683 21.62 4.41 12.98
N ASP A 684 20.88 4.96 12.02
CA ASP A 684 21.37 5.91 11.03
C ASP A 684 20.68 7.28 11.14
N TYR A 685 19.77 7.43 12.10
CA TYR A 685 19.08 8.69 12.39
C TYR A 685 19.22 9.07 13.87
N THR A 686 20.25 9.87 14.16
CA THR A 686 20.59 10.27 15.53
C THR A 686 21.00 11.73 15.62
N LYS A 687 20.96 12.27 16.85
CA LYS A 687 21.46 13.61 17.16
C LYS A 687 22.08 13.59 18.55
N SER A 688 23.30 14.10 18.70
CA SER A 688 24.02 14.17 19.99
C SER A 688 24.08 12.81 20.72
N THR A 689 24.24 11.74 19.94
CA THR A 689 24.37 10.35 20.40
C THR A 689 25.78 9.85 20.09
N TYR A 690 26.38 9.14 21.03
CA TYR A 690 27.75 8.65 20.95
C TYR A 690 27.79 7.15 21.28
N LEU A 691 28.43 6.38 20.42
CA LEU A 691 28.43 4.92 20.42
C LEU A 691 29.89 4.44 20.45
N PRO A 692 30.36 3.70 21.48
CA PRO A 692 29.70 3.39 22.75
C PRO A 692 29.66 4.59 23.74
N CYS A 693 29.22 4.35 24.97
CA CYS A 693 29.15 5.33 26.05
C CYS A 693 30.45 6.10 26.33
N ASN A 694 31.58 5.43 26.19
CA ASN A 694 32.91 5.99 26.38
C ASN A 694 33.48 6.67 25.12
N ALA A 695 32.71 6.76 24.04
CA ALA A 695 33.16 7.37 22.81
C ALA A 695 33.57 8.84 23.03
N PRO A 696 34.67 9.29 22.40
CA PRO A 696 35.16 10.65 22.58
C PRO A 696 34.14 11.66 22.05
N THR A 697 33.94 12.76 22.78
CA THR A 697 33.18 13.89 22.24
C THR A 697 33.96 14.49 21.07
N PRO A 698 33.35 14.69 19.89
CA PRO A 698 34.00 15.37 18.80
C PRO A 698 34.32 16.79 19.27
N ALA A 699 35.60 17.14 19.33
CA ALA A 699 36.01 18.49 19.67
C ALA A 699 35.34 19.46 18.69
N LYS A 700 34.52 20.39 19.20
CA LYS A 700 34.08 21.54 18.40
C LYS A 700 35.35 22.29 17.96
N VAL A 701 35.80 22.06 16.73
CA VAL A 701 36.83 22.88 16.11
C VAL A 701 36.17 24.22 15.82
N ILE A 702 36.22 25.13 16.79
CA ILE A 702 35.90 26.54 16.55
C ILE A 702 37.09 27.08 15.74
N LEU A 703 36.97 27.05 14.42
CA LEU A 703 37.88 27.77 13.55
C LEU A 703 37.73 29.25 13.89
N GLY A 704 38.73 29.81 14.59
CA GLY A 704 38.78 31.24 14.84
C GLY A 704 38.74 32.01 13.52
N GLN A 705 38.29 33.26 13.56
CA GLN A 705 38.18 34.13 12.37
C GLN A 705 39.49 34.18 11.55
N GLN A 706 40.65 34.05 12.20
CA GLN A 706 41.95 33.93 11.54
C GLN A 706 42.13 32.61 10.78
N SER A 707 41.66 31.48 11.31
CA SER A 707 41.72 30.17 10.64
C SER A 707 40.84 30.13 9.39
N ILE A 708 39.66 30.78 9.43
CA ILE A 708 38.78 30.94 8.26
C ILE A 708 39.46 31.81 7.19
N ILE A 709 40.08 32.92 7.59
CA ILE A 709 40.82 33.79 6.65
C ILE A 709 41.98 33.02 6.01
N ILE A 710 42.74 32.24 6.78
CA ILE A 710 43.85 31.44 6.26
C ILE A 710 43.35 30.38 5.27
N ILE A 711 42.25 29.69 5.57
CA ILE A 711 41.65 28.68 4.66
C ILE A 711 41.16 29.36 3.37
N VAL A 712 40.44 30.48 3.47
CA VAL A 712 39.93 31.22 2.31
C VAL A 712 41.07 31.77 1.45
N VAL A 713 42.11 32.34 2.07
CA VAL A 713 43.31 32.83 1.35
C VAL A 713 44.07 31.68 0.68
N SER A 714 44.16 30.53 1.34
CA SER A 714 44.83 29.34 0.78
C SER A 714 44.05 28.78 -0.42
N LEU A 715 42.72 28.70 -0.32
CA LEU A 715 41.83 28.32 -1.42
C LEU A 715 41.92 29.32 -2.59
N LEU A 716 41.92 30.63 -2.31
CA LEU A 716 42.08 31.65 -3.34
C LEU A 716 43.46 31.58 -4.03
N CYS A 717 44.53 31.27 -3.29
CA CYS A 717 45.85 31.03 -3.86
C CYS A 717 45.88 29.79 -4.76
N LEU A 718 45.27 28.68 -4.33
CA LEU A 718 45.13 27.45 -5.12
C LEU A 718 44.32 27.68 -6.40
N ILE A 719 43.19 28.39 -6.31
CA ILE A 719 42.36 28.78 -7.46
C ILE A 719 43.17 29.67 -8.42
N ARG A 720 44.00 30.57 -7.89
CA ARG A 720 44.86 31.45 -8.71
C ARG A 720 45.96 30.67 -9.42
N GLU A 721 46.57 29.68 -8.77
CA GLU A 721 47.52 28.77 -9.43
C GLU A 721 46.85 27.89 -10.50
N LEU A 722 45.67 27.35 -10.22
CA LEU A 722 44.89 26.55 -11.16
C LEU A 722 44.46 27.40 -12.38
N CYS A 723 43.98 28.63 -12.17
CA CYS A 723 43.70 29.59 -13.25
C CYS A 723 44.97 29.99 -14.01
N GLY A 724 46.12 30.11 -13.35
CA GLY A 724 47.41 30.37 -13.97
C GLY A 724 47.86 29.24 -14.89
N ARG A 725 47.73 27.98 -14.43
CA ARG A 725 48.00 26.76 -15.20
C ARG A 725 47.02 26.57 -16.36
N TRP A 726 45.76 26.97 -16.19
CA TRP A 726 44.77 26.93 -17.26
C TRP A 726 45.07 27.98 -18.33
N ARG A 727 45.41 29.22 -17.95
CA ARG A 727 45.81 30.28 -18.89
C ARG A 727 47.10 29.94 -19.65
N SER A 728 48.06 29.25 -19.04
CA SER A 728 49.28 28.81 -19.73
C SER A 728 49.00 27.65 -20.70
N ARG A 729 48.13 26.68 -20.35
CA ARG A 729 47.67 25.63 -21.29
C ARG A 729 46.88 26.19 -22.48
N VAL A 730 46.03 27.19 -22.27
CA VAL A 730 45.26 27.83 -23.36
C VAL A 730 46.15 28.69 -24.28
N ARG A 731 47.21 29.32 -23.75
CA ARG A 731 48.20 30.04 -24.59
C ARG A 731 49.08 29.11 -25.43
N LEU A 732 49.41 27.92 -24.94
CA LEU A 732 50.18 26.92 -25.69
C LEU A 732 49.38 26.29 -26.84
N LYS A 733 48.05 26.16 -26.72
CA LYS A 733 47.16 25.70 -27.81
C LYS A 733 46.87 26.74 -28.90
N LYS A 734 47.21 28.02 -28.71
CA LYS A 734 47.07 29.08 -29.74
C LYS A 734 48.34 29.36 -30.54
N LYS A 735 49.40 28.56 -30.36
CA LYS A 735 50.69 28.72 -31.05
C LYS A 735 51.10 27.51 -31.90
N TRP A 736 50.14 26.66 -32.23
CA TRP A 736 50.26 25.60 -33.23
C TRP A 736 49.17 25.77 -34.27
#